data_AF-A0A925G8B0-F1
#
_entry.id   AF-A0A925G8B0-F1
#
_cell.length_a   1.000
_cell.length_b   1.000
_cell.length_c   1.000
_cell.angle_alpha   90.00
_cell.angle_beta   90.00
_cell.angle_gamma   90.00
#
_symmetry.space_group_name_H-M   'P 1'
#
loop_
_entity.id
_entity.type
_entity.pdbx_description
1 polymer ?
#
loop_
_entity_poly.entity_id
_entity_poly.type
_entity_poly.pdbx_seq_one_letter_code
_entity_poly.pdbx_strand_id
1 'polypeptide(L)'
;MFRFQEQKPQLAPDFEAIRISLASPEKIRQWSHGEVTKPETINYRTFKPERDGLFCARIFGPVADWECLCGKYKRMKHRGVICDKCGVEVTQAKVRRERLGHIDLASPCSHVWFFKGLPSRIGHLLDIPLRELEKVLYFESYIVIDPGDAPIKERELLTDERYRELMRDFPGLFVAKMGAEAIKELLTMVQIEELSTELRIKMKEETSQQKKLKYSKRLKVTTSFLKSGNRPEWMILDVIPVIPPELRPLVPLDGGRFATSDLNDLYRRVINRNNRLKKLMELRAPEVIVRNEKRMLQEAVDALFDNGRRGRVLRGVNNRPLKSLSGTLKGKQGRFRQNLLGKRVDYSGRSVIVVGPELKLHQCGLPKKMALELFKPFIYNQLEKQGHAATIKQAREMVERQEPVVWDILEEVIREHPVLLNRAPTLHRLGIQAFEPVLVEGKAIKIHPLVCTAFNADFDGDQMAVHIPLSPEAQIEAAVLMLSSNNILSPASGQPIAVPSQDIVLGCYYLTRDKQGAKGEGRVFASLEEVLLALDAKEVTTQTPIKLRIQGDLIDLTQEHDTQDILRATVQEDVRRVINTTVGRVIFNDSIPAGLPFINGTLKKKGLTSIVNYSHIRLGHEMTVKMLDDLKALGFLYATKAGISIGIDDLVTPDAKKTLVAKAESDVIDVEQQYLDGVITNGERYNKVVAIWSEVTDKVAKEMFKAMDQREKDTGELNPILVMSDSGARGSAQQIRQLAGMRGLMAKPSGEIIETPIRANFREGLNVLQYFISTHGARKGLADTALKTADSGYLTRRLVDVAQDVIISEPDCGTLRGISATAIVEGGEEIESLRDRIVGRTSLDDVIDPVEGRIIVGIGDEINEDLAAEIQRSGVQRVRIRSVLTCESRRGCCIKCYGRNLATGRPVDIGEAVG
;
A
#
# COMPACT_ATOMS: atom_id res chain seq x y z
N MET A 1 40.85 2.47 32.84
CA MET A 1 39.74 2.96 33.70
C MET A 1 39.54 4.46 33.45
N PHE A 2 38.90 4.83 32.34
CA PHE A 2 38.45 6.19 32.06
C PHE A 2 37.05 6.07 31.43
N ARG A 3 36.02 6.13 32.28
CA ARG A 3 34.62 6.21 31.83
C ARG A 3 34.39 7.64 31.35
N PHE A 4 34.46 7.86 30.04
CA PHE A 4 33.73 8.96 29.43
C PHE A 4 32.24 8.67 29.66
N GLN A 5 31.65 9.30 30.68
CA GLN A 5 30.21 9.52 30.69
C GLN A 5 29.93 10.50 29.55
N GLU A 6 29.71 9.97 28.35
CA GLU A 6 28.90 10.67 27.38
C GLU A 6 27.56 10.94 28.08
N GLN A 7 27.28 12.22 28.34
CA GLN A 7 25.91 12.65 28.57
C GLN A 7 25.14 12.17 27.34
N LYS A 8 24.40 11.06 27.47
CA LYS A 8 23.35 10.68 26.53
C LYS A 8 22.60 11.99 26.25
N PRO A 9 22.51 12.45 24.99
CA PRO A 9 21.69 13.62 24.70
C PRO A 9 20.34 13.33 25.35
N GLN A 10 19.88 14.22 26.23
CA GLN A 10 18.61 14.06 26.94
C GLN A 10 17.60 13.56 25.91
N LEU A 11 17.17 12.29 26.08
CA LEU A 11 16.07 11.74 25.31
C LEU A 11 14.98 12.80 25.36
N ALA A 12 14.38 13.07 24.19
CA ALA A 12 13.28 14.01 24.08
C ALA A 12 12.33 13.83 25.27
N PRO A 13 11.84 14.89 25.92
CA PRO A 13 10.98 14.74 27.09
C PRO A 13 9.84 13.79 26.73
N ASP A 14 9.78 12.64 27.41
CA ASP A 14 8.75 11.64 27.15
C ASP A 14 7.39 12.31 27.36
N PHE A 15 6.61 12.41 26.28
CA PHE A 15 5.29 12.98 26.29
C PHE A 15 4.28 11.87 26.01
N GLU A 16 3.27 11.74 26.85
CA GLU A 16 2.21 10.74 26.69
C GLU A 16 1.11 11.21 25.73
N ALA A 17 0.94 12.52 25.58
CA ALA A 17 -0.12 13.10 24.77
C ALA A 17 0.33 14.39 24.06
N ILE A 18 -0.27 14.65 22.89
CA ILE A 18 -0.10 15.88 22.13
C ILE A 18 -1.42 16.66 22.17
N ARG A 19 -1.33 17.95 22.56
CA ARG A 19 -2.47 18.88 22.54
C ARG A 19 -2.24 19.98 21.51
N ILE A 20 -3.32 20.35 20.80
CA ILE A 20 -3.37 21.53 19.92
C ILE A 20 -4.32 22.58 20.51
N SER A 21 -3.94 23.86 20.43
CA SER A 21 -4.71 25.01 20.94
C SER A 21 -4.37 26.25 20.12
N LEU A 22 -5.23 27.28 20.19
CA LEU A 22 -4.96 28.57 19.55
C LEU A 22 -3.83 29.28 20.31
N ALA A 23 -2.93 29.92 19.56
CA ALA A 23 -1.86 30.70 20.15
C ALA A 23 -2.35 32.14 20.38
N SER A 24 -2.30 32.61 21.62
CA SER A 24 -2.52 34.02 21.93
C SER A 24 -1.35 34.88 21.41
N PRO A 25 -1.56 36.18 21.13
CA PRO A 25 -0.47 37.08 20.73
C PRO A 25 0.69 37.11 21.74
N GLU A 26 0.38 37.05 23.04
CA GLU A 26 1.37 36.97 24.12
C GLU A 26 2.20 35.69 24.04
N LYS A 27 1.55 34.54 23.78
CA LYS A 27 2.23 33.25 23.63
C LYS A 27 3.13 33.22 22.40
N ILE A 28 2.73 33.85 21.30
CA ILE A 28 3.57 34.01 20.10
C ILE A 28 4.83 34.83 20.43
N ARG A 29 4.69 35.91 21.21
CA ARG A 29 5.84 36.71 21.67
C ARG A 29 6.75 35.92 22.60
N GLN A 30 6.20 35.10 23.50
CA GLN A 30 6.98 34.21 24.38
C GLN A 30 7.82 33.19 23.60
N TRP A 31 7.32 32.66 22.49
CA TRP A 31 8.08 31.76 21.62
C TRP A 31 9.19 32.45 20.83
N SER A 32 9.10 33.77 20.70
CA SER A 32 10.01 34.51 19.84
C SER A 32 11.27 34.95 20.58
N HIS A 33 12.41 34.79 19.90
CA HIS A 33 13.70 35.31 20.35
C HIS A 33 14.04 36.70 19.79
N GLY A 34 13.13 37.31 19.02
CA GLY A 34 13.31 38.65 18.49
C GLY A 34 12.36 39.00 17.34
N GLU A 35 12.14 40.30 17.14
CA GLU A 35 11.32 40.84 16.06
C GLU A 35 12.12 40.95 14.75
N VAL A 36 11.52 40.52 13.64
CA VAL A 36 12.07 40.69 12.29
C VAL A 36 11.46 41.95 11.66
N THR A 37 12.26 43.00 11.55
CA THR A 37 11.81 44.29 11.03
C THR A 37 12.15 44.48 9.55
N LYS A 38 13.25 43.90 9.06
CA LYS A 38 13.71 44.07 7.68
C LYS A 38 13.38 42.86 6.79
N PRO A 39 13.03 43.09 5.51
CA PRO A 39 12.78 42.02 4.54
C PRO A 39 14.07 41.40 3.98
N GLU A 40 15.23 41.95 4.35
CA GLU A 40 16.53 41.53 3.84
C GLU A 40 16.90 40.13 4.36
N THR A 41 17.63 39.36 3.55
CA THR A 41 18.02 37.98 3.89
C THR A 41 19.50 37.92 4.24
N ILE A 42 20.36 37.99 3.23
CA ILE A 42 21.82 37.95 3.34
C ILE A 42 22.42 39.09 2.54
N ASN A 43 23.63 39.48 2.93
CA ASN A 43 24.41 40.46 2.21
C ASN A 43 24.94 39.85 0.89
N TYR A 44 24.73 40.54 -0.23
CA TYR A 44 25.12 40.03 -1.55
C TYR A 44 26.63 39.90 -1.78
N ARG A 45 27.47 40.64 -1.03
CA ARG A 45 28.95 40.55 -1.15
C ARG A 45 29.56 39.57 -0.17
N THR A 46 29.12 39.59 1.07
CA THR A 46 29.76 38.82 2.17
C THR A 46 29.05 37.51 2.49
N PHE A 47 27.85 37.30 1.93
CA PHE A 47 26.94 36.17 2.23
C PHE A 47 26.60 36.02 3.73
N LYS A 48 26.91 37.04 4.55
CA LYS A 48 26.56 37.06 5.96
C LYS A 48 25.10 37.47 6.14
N PRO A 49 24.39 36.91 7.16
CA PRO A 49 23.04 37.33 7.46
C PRO A 49 22.95 38.82 7.83
N GLU A 50 21.92 39.48 7.32
CA GLU A 50 21.66 40.89 7.63
C GLU A 50 21.08 41.08 9.03
N ARG A 51 21.34 42.25 9.63
CA ARG A 51 20.83 42.61 10.95
C ARG A 51 19.33 42.87 10.88
N ASP A 52 18.57 42.25 11.80
CA ASP A 52 17.10 42.33 11.90
C ASP A 52 16.34 41.84 10.65
N GLY A 53 17.05 41.14 9.75
CA GLY A 53 16.50 40.49 8.58
C GLY A 53 16.00 39.07 8.85
N LEU A 54 15.47 38.43 7.81
CA LEU A 54 14.88 37.09 7.86
C LEU A 54 15.87 35.98 8.24
N PHE A 55 17.18 36.21 8.18
CA PHE A 55 18.21 35.23 8.55
C PHE A 55 19.07 35.68 9.74
N CYS A 56 18.69 36.77 10.41
CA CYS A 56 19.49 37.44 11.43
C CYS A 56 20.08 36.48 12.48
N ALA A 57 21.40 36.54 12.67
CA ALA A 57 22.09 35.68 13.63
C ALA A 57 21.78 36.03 15.10
N ARG A 58 21.37 37.28 15.38
CA ARG A 58 20.95 37.70 16.73
C ARG A 58 19.66 37.00 17.16
N ILE A 59 18.69 36.92 16.25
CA ILE A 59 17.35 36.37 16.52
C ILE A 59 17.40 34.84 16.51
N PHE A 60 17.96 34.25 15.45
CA PHE A 60 17.89 32.82 15.21
C PHE A 60 19.09 32.03 15.77
N GLY A 61 20.20 32.68 16.11
CA GLY A 61 21.41 32.03 16.61
C GLY A 61 22.60 32.05 15.64
N PRO A 62 23.77 31.50 16.03
CA PRO A 62 25.02 31.60 15.25
C PRO A 62 25.05 30.68 14.03
N VAL A 63 25.74 31.10 12.96
CA VAL A 63 25.86 30.34 11.69
C VAL A 63 26.84 29.16 11.82
N ALA A 64 27.86 29.28 12.65
CA ALA A 64 28.86 28.25 12.92
C ALA A 64 28.84 27.87 14.42
N ASP A 65 29.20 26.63 14.72
CA ASP A 65 29.20 26.12 16.09
C ASP A 65 30.22 26.86 16.96
N TRP A 66 29.77 27.34 18.12
CA TRP A 66 30.60 28.01 19.12
C TRP A 66 31.34 29.26 18.59
N GLU A 67 30.75 29.95 17.61
CA GLU A 67 31.32 31.16 17.01
C GLU A 67 30.27 32.25 16.80
N CYS A 68 30.58 33.48 17.22
CA CYS A 68 29.75 34.65 16.94
C CYS A 68 29.96 35.17 15.51
N LEU A 69 28.98 35.89 14.94
CA LEU A 69 29.02 36.34 13.52
C LEU A 69 30.22 37.22 13.15
N CYS A 70 30.74 38.01 14.09
CA CYS A 70 31.91 38.87 13.88
C CYS A 70 33.26 38.17 14.13
N GLY A 71 33.26 36.95 14.68
CA GLY A 71 34.46 36.20 15.00
C GLY A 71 35.24 36.67 16.25
N LYS A 72 34.72 37.64 17.03
CA LYS A 72 35.35 38.11 18.29
C LYS A 72 35.46 36.98 19.32
N TYR A 73 34.36 36.27 19.54
CA TYR A 73 34.29 35.11 20.43
C TYR A 73 34.21 33.84 19.59
N LYS A 74 35.20 32.96 19.78
CA LYS A 74 35.32 31.64 19.14
C LYS A 74 35.67 30.57 20.17
N ARG A 75 35.32 29.32 19.87
CA ARG A 75 35.56 28.12 20.68
C ARG A 75 34.62 28.00 21.87
N MET A 76 34.52 26.77 22.37
CA MET A 76 33.56 26.36 23.42
C MET A 76 33.73 27.09 24.76
N LYS A 77 34.90 27.70 25.02
CA LYS A 77 35.18 28.48 26.25
C LYS A 77 34.25 29.67 26.47
N HIS A 78 33.65 30.20 25.42
CA HIS A 78 32.73 31.35 25.48
C HIS A 78 31.26 30.94 25.37
N ARG A 79 30.92 29.68 25.70
CA ARG A 79 29.55 29.18 25.69
C ARG A 79 28.60 30.08 26.48
N GLY A 80 27.50 30.49 25.85
CA GLY A 80 26.47 31.33 26.46
C GLY A 80 26.82 32.83 26.56
N VAL A 81 28.02 33.24 26.11
CA VAL A 81 28.38 34.66 26.06
C VAL A 81 27.70 35.31 24.85
N ILE A 82 27.00 36.43 25.10
CA ILE A 82 26.42 37.27 24.04
C ILE A 82 27.48 38.27 23.58
N CYS A 83 27.73 38.33 22.27
CA CYS A 83 28.79 39.19 21.76
C CYS A 83 28.41 40.68 21.76
N ASP A 84 29.19 41.53 22.42
CA ASP A 84 28.95 42.99 22.47
C ASP A 84 28.92 43.67 21.09
N LYS A 85 29.67 43.15 20.10
CA LYS A 85 29.76 43.75 18.76
C LYS A 85 28.58 43.39 17.86
N CYS A 86 28.12 42.13 17.89
CA CYS A 86 27.13 41.63 16.95
C CYS A 86 25.82 41.17 17.60
N GLY A 87 25.75 41.13 18.93
CA GLY A 87 24.60 40.67 19.70
C GLY A 87 24.30 39.17 19.55
N VAL A 88 25.18 38.39 18.92
CA VAL A 88 24.98 36.96 18.70
C VAL A 88 25.49 36.18 19.89
N GLU A 89 24.65 35.28 20.39
CA GLU A 89 24.98 34.32 21.44
C GLU A 89 25.86 33.19 20.90
N VAL A 90 26.91 32.83 21.64
CA VAL A 90 27.82 31.74 21.27
C VAL A 90 27.25 30.40 21.75
N THR A 91 26.57 29.71 20.83
CA THR A 91 25.97 28.39 21.01
C THR A 91 26.26 27.47 19.82
N GLN A 92 25.71 26.26 19.82
CA GLN A 92 25.66 25.42 18.62
C GLN A 92 24.76 26.07 17.55
N ALA A 93 25.07 25.86 16.28
CA ALA A 93 24.29 26.35 15.15
C ALA A 93 22.92 25.65 15.04
N LYS A 94 22.79 24.43 15.59
CA LYS A 94 21.53 23.65 15.63
C LYS A 94 20.32 24.45 16.16
N VAL A 95 20.54 25.41 17.07
CA VAL A 95 19.46 26.26 17.61
C VAL A 95 18.76 27.08 16.52
N ARG A 96 19.42 27.34 15.38
CA ARG A 96 18.83 28.03 14.20
C ARG A 96 17.70 27.24 13.54
N ARG A 97 17.54 25.96 13.89
CA ARG A 97 16.42 25.12 13.47
C ARG A 97 15.22 25.21 14.40
N GLU A 98 15.42 25.66 15.63
CA GLU A 98 14.44 25.61 16.73
C GLU A 98 13.91 27.01 17.09
N ARG A 99 14.76 28.04 17.08
CA ARG A 99 14.40 29.41 17.49
C ARG A 99 13.45 30.08 16.50
N LEU A 100 12.33 30.62 17.01
CA LEU A 100 11.34 31.38 16.23
C LEU A 100 11.59 32.89 16.31
N GLY A 101 11.22 33.59 15.25
CA GLY A 101 11.09 35.05 15.23
C GLY A 101 9.62 35.46 15.26
N HIS A 102 9.33 36.75 15.34
CA HIS A 102 7.97 37.26 15.12
C HIS A 102 7.99 38.56 14.31
N ILE A 103 6.82 38.92 13.78
CA ILE A 103 6.55 40.19 13.09
C ILE A 103 5.35 40.82 13.80
N ASP A 104 5.51 42.01 14.36
CA ASP A 104 4.41 42.81 14.87
C ASP A 104 3.70 43.51 13.71
N LEU A 105 2.41 43.21 13.52
CA LEU A 105 1.60 43.80 12.46
C LEU A 105 1.16 45.21 12.83
N ALA A 106 1.18 46.11 11.86
CA ALA A 106 0.72 47.50 12.02
C ALA A 106 -0.81 47.60 12.13
N SER A 107 -1.53 46.64 11.55
CA SER A 107 -2.98 46.50 11.66
C SER A 107 -3.31 45.00 11.82
N PRO A 108 -4.24 44.63 12.72
CA PRO A 108 -4.67 43.25 12.89
C PRO A 108 -5.13 42.63 11.57
N CYS A 109 -4.81 41.35 11.35
CA CYS A 109 -5.19 40.62 10.14
C CYS A 109 -5.97 39.35 10.52
N SER A 110 -7.07 39.07 9.82
CA SER A 110 -7.85 37.85 10.07
C SER A 110 -7.08 36.61 9.60
N HIS A 111 -7.10 35.53 10.39
CA HIS A 111 -6.49 34.27 9.96
C HIS A 111 -7.38 33.53 8.94
N VAL A 112 -6.86 33.29 7.73
CA VAL A 112 -7.60 32.72 6.58
C VAL A 112 -8.31 31.39 6.88
N TRP A 113 -7.74 30.53 7.73
CA TRP A 113 -8.36 29.25 8.09
C TRP A 113 -9.68 29.37 8.85
N PHE A 114 -9.83 30.35 9.75
CA PHE A 114 -11.05 30.52 10.57
C PHE A 114 -12.13 31.29 9.83
N PHE A 115 -11.72 32.19 8.94
CA PHE A 115 -12.59 32.94 8.05
C PHE A 115 -13.11 32.06 6.89
N LYS A 116 -12.23 31.53 6.02
CA LYS A 116 -12.60 30.74 4.82
C LYS A 116 -12.66 29.22 5.04
N GLY A 117 -12.40 28.73 6.24
CA GLY A 117 -12.65 27.31 6.56
C GLY A 117 -14.13 26.99 6.38
N LEU A 118 -14.44 25.82 5.80
CA LEU A 118 -15.81 25.31 5.76
C LEU A 118 -15.98 24.33 6.92
N PRO A 119 -16.84 24.61 7.92
CA PRO A 119 -17.64 25.82 8.11
C PRO A 119 -16.85 27.00 8.74
N SER A 120 -17.26 28.25 8.45
CA SER A 120 -16.57 29.46 8.92
C SER A 120 -16.81 29.67 10.41
N ARG A 121 -15.73 29.70 11.21
CA ARG A 121 -15.84 29.80 12.68
C ARG A 121 -16.22 31.21 13.09
N ILE A 122 -15.63 32.22 12.46
CA ILE A 122 -15.94 33.64 12.69
C ILE A 122 -17.38 33.94 12.26
N GLY A 123 -17.78 33.48 11.07
CA GLY A 123 -19.13 33.69 10.56
C GLY A 123 -20.21 33.06 11.44
N HIS A 124 -19.97 31.84 11.95
CA HIS A 124 -20.91 31.22 12.89
C HIS A 124 -20.98 31.93 14.24
N LEU A 125 -19.88 32.41 14.80
CA LEU A 125 -19.93 33.12 16.09
C LEU A 125 -20.73 34.43 15.98
N LEU A 126 -20.46 35.23 14.94
CA LEU A 126 -21.11 36.53 14.73
C LEU A 126 -22.50 36.45 14.08
N ASP A 127 -22.89 35.28 13.55
CA ASP A 127 -24.08 35.04 12.71
C ASP A 127 -24.11 35.80 11.38
N ILE A 128 -22.92 36.05 10.81
CA ILE A 128 -22.74 36.77 9.55
C ILE A 128 -22.39 35.77 8.45
N PRO A 129 -23.03 35.83 7.26
CA PRO A 129 -22.68 34.96 6.15
C PRO A 129 -21.27 35.26 5.63
N LEU A 130 -20.61 34.25 5.08
CA LEU A 130 -19.20 34.33 4.65
C LEU A 130 -18.93 35.46 3.65
N ARG A 131 -19.86 35.71 2.72
CA ARG A 131 -19.72 36.77 1.69
C ARG A 131 -19.72 38.17 2.30
N GLU A 132 -20.55 38.41 3.30
CA GLU A 132 -20.61 39.70 3.98
C GLU A 132 -19.37 39.92 4.85
N LEU A 133 -18.92 38.88 5.54
CA LEU A 133 -17.67 38.91 6.29
C LEU A 133 -16.46 39.20 5.38
N GLU A 134 -16.48 38.69 4.13
CA GLU A 134 -15.45 38.99 3.12
C GLU A 134 -15.42 40.47 2.74
N LYS A 135 -16.60 41.08 2.51
CA LYS A 135 -16.73 42.50 2.19
C LYS A 135 -16.18 43.39 3.31
N VAL A 136 -16.46 43.06 4.57
CA VAL A 136 -15.94 43.82 5.72
C VAL A 136 -14.42 43.68 5.83
N LEU A 137 -13.88 42.46 5.77
CA LEU A 137 -12.45 42.19 5.93
C LEU A 137 -11.56 42.82 4.83
N TYR A 138 -12.06 42.88 3.59
CA TYR A 138 -11.34 43.49 2.47
C TYR A 138 -11.70 44.96 2.21
N PHE A 139 -12.30 45.64 3.21
CA PHE A 139 -12.57 47.08 3.21
C PHE A 139 -13.56 47.55 2.12
N GLU A 140 -14.55 46.73 1.75
CA GLU A 140 -15.63 47.11 0.81
C GLU A 140 -16.87 47.69 1.50
N SER A 141 -17.14 47.32 2.75
CA SER A 141 -18.33 47.77 3.50
C SER A 141 -18.00 47.96 4.97
N TYR A 142 -18.73 48.83 5.67
CA TYR A 142 -18.65 48.97 7.12
C TYR A 142 -19.58 47.99 7.80
N ILE A 143 -19.25 47.63 9.03
CA ILE A 143 -20.12 46.90 9.94
C ILE A 143 -20.39 47.75 11.17
N VAL A 144 -21.66 47.80 11.58
CA VAL A 144 -22.09 48.51 12.80
C VAL A 144 -21.64 47.70 14.02
N ILE A 145 -20.84 48.33 14.88
CA ILE A 145 -20.39 47.79 16.16
C ILE A 145 -21.35 48.23 17.25
N ASP A 146 -21.66 49.53 17.29
CA ASP A 146 -22.61 50.11 18.22
C ASP A 146 -23.61 50.96 17.42
N PRO A 147 -24.91 50.60 17.43
CA PRO A 147 -25.94 51.35 16.70
C PRO A 147 -26.27 52.70 17.35
N GLY A 148 -26.02 52.89 18.66
CA GLY A 148 -26.41 54.09 19.40
C GLY A 148 -27.87 54.51 19.15
N ASP A 149 -28.09 55.79 18.83
CA ASP A 149 -29.42 56.36 18.56
C ASP A 149 -29.79 56.37 17.06
N ALA A 150 -28.93 55.87 16.19
CA ALA A 150 -29.18 55.83 14.76
C ALA A 150 -30.13 54.66 14.39
N PRO A 151 -30.94 54.78 13.31
CA PRO A 151 -31.90 53.75 12.89
C PRO A 151 -31.22 52.57 12.18
N ILE A 152 -30.27 51.91 12.84
CA ILE A 152 -29.44 50.79 12.33
C ILE A 152 -29.34 49.69 13.39
N LYS A 153 -29.09 48.45 12.95
CA LYS A 153 -28.92 47.30 13.87
C LYS A 153 -27.44 46.97 14.06
N GLU A 154 -27.12 46.41 15.23
CA GLU A 154 -25.81 45.81 15.48
C GLU A 154 -25.51 44.75 14.40
N ARG A 155 -24.29 44.73 13.87
CA ARG A 155 -23.82 43.81 12.81
C ARG A 155 -24.47 43.99 11.44
N GLU A 156 -25.24 45.05 11.24
CA GLU A 156 -25.72 45.45 9.92
C GLU A 156 -24.55 45.98 9.06
N LEU A 157 -24.57 45.67 7.76
CA LEU A 157 -23.56 46.17 6.82
C LEU A 157 -24.02 47.47 6.18
N LEU A 158 -23.14 48.47 6.20
CA LEU A 158 -23.38 49.78 5.58
C LEU A 158 -22.49 49.94 4.34
N THR A 159 -23.09 50.42 3.25
CA THR A 159 -22.35 50.88 2.08
C THR A 159 -21.66 52.21 2.39
N ASP A 160 -20.64 52.56 1.61
CA ASP A 160 -19.87 53.80 1.81
C ASP A 160 -20.76 55.06 1.67
N GLU A 161 -21.79 55.01 0.81
CA GLU A 161 -22.81 56.06 0.66
C GLU A 161 -23.71 56.17 1.89
N ARG A 162 -24.28 55.04 2.32
CA ARG A 162 -25.19 55.00 3.48
C ARG A 162 -24.48 55.39 4.78
N TYR A 163 -23.22 55.01 4.93
CA TYR A 163 -22.39 55.44 6.05
C TYR A 163 -22.18 56.96 6.06
N ARG A 164 -21.95 57.58 4.90
CA ARG A 164 -21.82 59.05 4.79
C ARG A 164 -23.12 59.78 5.07
N GLU A 165 -24.26 59.25 4.63
CA GLU A 165 -25.59 59.79 4.98
C GLU A 165 -25.79 59.78 6.50
N LEU A 166 -25.62 58.61 7.13
CA LEU A 166 -25.80 58.47 8.58
C LEU A 166 -24.80 59.31 9.37
N MET A 167 -23.56 59.48 8.90
CA MET A 167 -22.58 60.37 9.54
C MET A 167 -22.94 61.86 9.41
N ARG A 168 -23.71 62.26 8.39
CA ARG A 168 -24.24 63.63 8.27
C ARG A 168 -25.42 63.84 9.21
N ASP A 169 -26.33 62.89 9.26
CA ASP A 169 -27.58 62.98 10.01
C ASP A 169 -27.35 62.78 11.53
N PHE A 170 -26.41 61.91 11.90
CA PHE A 170 -26.12 61.50 13.28
C PHE A 170 -24.61 61.51 13.58
N PRO A 171 -23.97 62.70 13.64
CA PRO A 171 -22.51 62.80 13.82
C PRO A 171 -22.09 62.31 15.21
N GLY A 172 -21.30 61.23 15.25
CA GLY A 172 -20.70 60.69 16.48
C GLY A 172 -21.66 59.91 17.39
N LEU A 173 -22.90 59.67 16.96
CA LEU A 173 -23.92 58.96 17.74
C LEU A 173 -23.95 57.44 17.50
N PHE A 174 -23.17 56.93 16.54
CA PHE A 174 -23.04 55.50 16.27
C PHE A 174 -21.60 55.16 15.86
N VAL A 175 -21.20 53.89 16.06
CA VAL A 175 -19.86 53.40 15.71
C VAL A 175 -19.97 52.30 14.66
N ALA A 176 -19.54 52.61 13.43
CA ALA A 176 -19.33 51.62 12.38
C ALA A 176 -17.86 51.64 11.92
N LYS A 177 -17.24 50.46 11.85
CA LYS A 177 -15.84 50.29 11.42
C LYS A 177 -15.76 49.28 10.27
N MET A 178 -14.59 49.17 9.66
CA MET A 178 -14.30 48.20 8.59
C MET A 178 -12.97 47.48 8.83
N GLY A 179 -12.77 46.37 8.12
CA GLY A 179 -11.56 45.56 8.21
C GLY A 179 -11.55 44.59 9.40
N ALA A 180 -10.40 43.97 9.62
CA ALA A 180 -10.21 42.98 10.68
C ALA A 180 -10.26 43.59 12.10
N GLU A 181 -9.99 44.89 12.25
CA GLU A 181 -10.16 45.62 13.53
C GLU A 181 -11.61 45.60 13.99
N ALA A 182 -12.55 45.87 13.07
CA ALA A 182 -13.99 45.85 13.37
C ALA A 182 -14.46 44.46 13.81
N ILE A 183 -13.99 43.42 13.11
CA ILE A 183 -14.32 42.02 13.45
C ILE A 183 -13.71 41.63 14.80
N LYS A 184 -12.51 42.10 15.12
CA LYS A 184 -11.87 41.83 16.42
C LYS A 184 -12.65 42.44 17.57
N GLU A 185 -13.10 43.68 17.43
CA GLU A 185 -13.94 44.37 18.44
C GLU A 185 -15.25 43.62 18.66
N LEU A 186 -15.95 43.25 17.57
CA LEU A 186 -17.16 42.44 17.67
C LEU A 186 -16.92 41.10 18.37
N LEU A 187 -15.84 40.40 18.04
CA LEU A 187 -15.50 39.12 18.67
C LEU A 187 -15.17 39.26 20.17
N THR A 188 -14.63 40.40 20.58
CA THR A 188 -14.32 40.69 21.99
C THR A 188 -15.58 40.91 22.81
N MET A 189 -16.63 41.46 22.20
CA MET A 189 -17.93 41.69 22.86
C MET A 189 -18.76 40.41 23.01
N VAL A 190 -18.46 39.33 22.28
CA VAL A 190 -19.24 38.09 22.33
C VAL A 190 -19.01 37.33 23.64
N GLN A 191 -20.02 37.27 24.49
CA GLN A 191 -20.05 36.37 25.65
C GLN A 191 -20.45 34.96 25.23
N ILE A 192 -19.51 34.02 25.30
CA ILE A 192 -19.67 32.64 24.82
C ILE A 192 -20.69 31.87 25.67
N GLU A 193 -20.70 32.09 26.99
CA GLU A 193 -21.60 31.41 27.92
C GLU A 193 -23.06 31.78 27.68
N GLU A 194 -23.36 33.07 27.64
CA GLU A 194 -24.71 33.61 27.36
C GLU A 194 -25.20 33.20 25.97
N LEU A 195 -24.33 33.29 24.94
CA LEU A 195 -24.69 32.85 23.60
C LEU A 195 -25.00 31.34 23.56
N SER A 196 -24.33 30.53 24.37
CA SER A 196 -24.58 29.08 24.42
C SER A 196 -25.93 28.74 25.04
N THR A 197 -26.34 29.46 26.08
CA THR A 197 -27.65 29.26 26.74
C THR A 197 -28.77 29.78 25.84
N GLU A 198 -28.60 30.95 25.24
CA GLU A 198 -29.53 31.53 24.27
C GLU A 198 -29.79 30.58 23.08
N LEU A 199 -28.73 30.02 22.49
CA LEU A 199 -28.86 29.10 21.36
C LEU A 199 -29.56 27.78 21.75
N ARG A 200 -29.39 27.31 22.99
CA ARG A 200 -30.12 26.12 23.49
C ARG A 200 -31.61 26.39 23.64
N ILE A 201 -31.99 27.58 24.12
CA ILE A 201 -33.39 27.99 24.25
C ILE A 201 -34.02 28.15 22.87
N LYS A 202 -33.39 28.93 21.97
CA LYS A 202 -33.85 29.12 20.58
C LYS A 202 -34.01 27.81 19.82
N MET A 203 -33.13 26.83 20.05
CA MET A 203 -33.23 25.52 19.42
C MET A 203 -34.41 24.67 19.93
N LYS A 204 -34.83 24.86 21.20
CA LYS A 204 -36.00 24.18 21.79
C LYS A 204 -37.32 24.78 21.30
N GLU A 205 -37.39 26.11 21.25
CA GLU A 205 -38.62 26.85 20.90
C GLU A 205 -38.91 26.86 19.40
N GLU A 206 -37.88 26.96 18.56
CA GLU A 206 -38.04 27.03 17.11
C GLU A 206 -38.68 25.75 16.56
N THR A 207 -39.58 25.84 15.59
CA THR A 207 -40.25 24.67 14.99
C THR A 207 -39.60 24.26 13.67
N SER A 208 -39.00 25.20 12.94
CA SER A 208 -38.35 24.95 11.64
C SER A 208 -37.08 24.09 11.75
N GLN A 209 -37.05 22.98 11.01
CA GLN A 209 -35.88 22.08 10.95
C GLN A 209 -34.62 22.77 10.42
N GLN A 210 -34.74 23.68 9.44
CA GLN A 210 -33.60 24.38 8.85
C GLN A 210 -32.93 25.33 9.86
N LYS A 211 -33.73 26.09 10.62
CA LYS A 211 -33.21 26.98 11.66
C LYS A 211 -32.65 26.20 12.85
N LYS A 212 -33.29 25.09 13.25
CA LYS A 212 -32.71 24.15 14.25
C LYS A 212 -31.33 23.66 13.83
N LEU A 213 -31.16 23.28 12.57
CA LEU A 213 -29.86 22.83 12.05
C LEU A 213 -28.82 23.97 12.05
N LYS A 214 -29.23 25.21 11.73
CA LYS A 214 -28.37 26.41 11.82
C LYS A 214 -27.92 26.67 13.27
N TYR A 215 -28.84 26.65 14.23
CA TYR A 215 -28.52 26.82 15.65
C TYR A 215 -27.66 25.68 16.20
N SER A 216 -27.91 24.43 15.80
CA SER A 216 -27.10 23.27 16.17
C SER A 216 -25.63 23.42 15.71
N LYS A 217 -25.42 23.81 14.44
CA LYS A 217 -24.07 24.08 13.91
C LYS A 217 -23.37 25.22 14.67
N ARG A 218 -24.10 26.28 15.00
CA ARG A 218 -23.59 27.44 15.76
C ARG A 218 -23.24 27.06 17.20
N LEU A 219 -24.16 26.38 17.89
CA LEU A 219 -23.98 25.87 19.24
C LEU A 219 -22.79 24.93 19.35
N LYS A 220 -22.54 24.09 18.33
CA LYS A 220 -21.35 23.24 18.27
C LYS A 220 -20.06 24.04 18.32
N VAL A 221 -19.98 25.17 17.59
CA VAL A 221 -18.81 26.05 17.61
C VAL A 221 -18.67 26.74 18.97
N THR A 222 -19.75 27.35 19.49
CA THR A 222 -19.77 28.03 20.79
C THR A 222 -19.37 27.08 21.93
N THR A 223 -19.92 25.87 21.96
CA THR A 223 -19.58 24.83 22.96
C THR A 223 -18.12 24.39 22.85
N SER A 224 -17.56 24.34 21.63
CA SER A 224 -16.16 23.99 21.44
C SER A 224 -15.22 25.06 22.00
N PHE A 225 -15.56 26.34 21.83
CA PHE A 225 -14.81 27.46 22.43
C PHE A 225 -14.87 27.41 23.96
N LEU A 226 -16.07 27.22 24.52
CA LEU A 226 -16.28 27.09 25.97
C LEU A 226 -15.44 25.97 26.58
N LYS A 227 -15.46 24.77 25.99
CA LYS A 227 -14.64 23.63 26.45
C LYS A 227 -13.13 23.88 26.32
N SER A 228 -12.72 24.63 25.32
CA SER A 228 -11.30 24.85 25.01
C SER A 228 -10.63 25.93 25.87
N GLY A 229 -11.42 26.84 26.45
CA GLY A 229 -10.93 28.03 27.16
C GLY A 229 -10.24 29.07 26.27
N ASN A 230 -10.27 28.90 24.94
CA ASN A 230 -9.69 29.88 24.02
C ASN A 230 -10.61 31.09 23.86
N ARG A 231 -10.03 32.27 23.69
CA ARG A 231 -10.81 33.48 23.41
C ARG A 231 -11.08 33.66 21.90
N PRO A 232 -12.28 34.11 21.47
CA PRO A 232 -12.63 34.24 20.05
C PRO A 232 -11.74 35.21 19.26
N GLU A 233 -11.29 36.29 19.90
CA GLU A 233 -10.48 37.35 19.28
C GLU A 233 -9.10 36.86 18.84
N TRP A 234 -8.58 35.74 19.37
CA TRP A 234 -7.31 35.14 18.94
C TRP A 234 -7.32 34.60 17.50
N MET A 235 -8.49 34.52 16.86
CA MET A 235 -8.59 34.22 15.42
C MET A 235 -8.12 35.40 14.54
N ILE A 236 -8.03 36.61 15.11
CA ILE A 236 -7.46 37.79 14.47
C ILE A 236 -6.01 37.94 14.97
N LEU A 237 -5.07 37.95 14.04
CA LEU A 237 -3.64 37.99 14.30
C LEU A 237 -3.18 39.44 14.48
N ASP A 238 -2.59 39.72 15.64
CA ASP A 238 -1.80 40.95 15.87
C ASP A 238 -0.31 40.71 15.57
N VAL A 239 0.15 39.47 15.75
CA VAL A 239 1.54 39.06 15.65
C VAL A 239 1.63 37.78 14.82
N ILE A 240 2.61 37.71 13.91
CA ILE A 240 2.86 36.52 13.10
C ILE A 240 4.21 35.91 13.49
N PRO A 241 4.26 34.60 13.82
CA PRO A 241 5.53 33.91 14.04
C PRO A 241 6.27 33.69 12.71
N VAL A 242 7.58 33.85 12.75
CA VAL A 242 8.50 33.58 11.64
C VAL A 242 9.21 32.26 11.90
N ILE A 243 9.03 31.31 10.97
CA ILE A 243 9.64 29.99 11.04
C ILE A 243 11.19 30.09 11.01
N PRO A 244 11.92 29.19 11.68
CA PRO A 244 13.38 29.21 11.74
C PRO A 244 14.01 29.11 10.34
N PRO A 245 15.16 29.78 10.10
CA PRO A 245 15.77 29.90 8.77
C PRO A 245 16.21 28.56 8.17
N GLU A 246 16.60 27.57 8.96
CA GLU A 246 16.98 26.25 8.43
C GLU A 246 15.80 25.49 7.80
N LEU A 247 14.56 25.76 8.22
CA LEU A 247 13.37 25.17 7.61
C LEU A 247 12.96 25.91 6.32
N ARG A 248 13.60 27.03 6.01
CA ARG A 248 13.41 27.84 4.79
C ARG A 248 14.77 28.28 4.22
N PRO A 249 15.65 27.32 3.88
CA PRO A 249 17.03 27.61 3.61
C PRO A 249 17.20 28.44 2.32
N LEU A 250 18.36 29.10 2.26
CA LEU A 250 18.87 29.78 1.09
C LEU A 250 20.22 29.13 0.79
N VAL A 251 20.23 28.21 -0.17
CA VAL A 251 21.40 27.36 -0.46
C VAL A 251 22.12 27.91 -1.68
N PRO A 252 23.43 28.21 -1.59
CA PRO A 252 24.21 28.56 -2.78
C PRO A 252 24.29 27.36 -3.72
N LEU A 253 24.07 27.60 -5.01
CA LEU A 253 24.31 26.65 -6.09
C LEU A 253 25.58 27.03 -6.84
N ASP A 254 26.12 26.08 -7.59
CA ASP A 254 27.25 26.33 -8.49
C ASP A 254 26.93 27.47 -9.47
N GLY A 255 27.88 28.37 -9.68
CA GLY A 255 27.71 29.56 -10.54
C GLY A 255 27.11 30.78 -9.85
N GLY A 256 27.20 30.88 -8.52
CA GLY A 256 26.80 32.09 -7.76
C GLY A 256 25.29 32.33 -7.68
N ARG A 257 24.48 31.34 -8.05
CA ARG A 257 23.02 31.38 -7.93
C ARG A 257 22.60 30.88 -6.54
N PHE A 258 21.39 31.27 -6.13
CA PHE A 258 20.82 30.82 -4.86
C PHE A 258 19.49 30.11 -5.08
N ALA A 259 19.33 28.94 -4.46
CA ALA A 259 18.03 28.30 -4.33
C ALA A 259 17.33 28.86 -3.10
N THR A 260 16.22 29.58 -3.31
CA THR A 260 15.41 30.15 -2.24
C THR A 260 14.14 29.34 -2.02
N SER A 261 13.75 29.17 -0.75
CA SER A 261 12.41 28.68 -0.40
C SER A 261 11.33 29.73 -0.73
N ASP A 262 10.23 29.30 -1.34
CA ASP A 262 9.06 30.14 -1.67
C ASP A 262 8.50 30.89 -0.43
N LEU A 263 8.66 30.32 0.77
CA LEU A 263 8.23 30.95 2.03
C LEU A 263 8.97 32.27 2.29
N ASN A 264 10.25 32.37 1.92
CA ASN A 264 11.01 33.60 2.10
C ASN A 264 10.41 34.74 1.28
N ASP A 265 9.94 34.49 0.05
CA ASP A 265 9.30 35.50 -0.78
C ASP A 265 7.94 35.94 -0.21
N LEU A 266 7.18 35.03 0.37
CA LEU A 266 5.92 35.34 1.06
C LEU A 266 6.16 36.19 2.31
N TYR A 267 7.14 35.82 3.15
CA TYR A 267 7.53 36.63 4.32
C TYR A 267 8.01 38.03 3.93
N ARG A 268 8.86 38.13 2.88
CA ARG A 268 9.32 39.42 2.37
C ARG A 268 8.18 40.33 1.96
N ARG A 269 7.15 39.79 1.28
CA ARG A 269 5.96 40.55 0.90
C ARG A 269 5.21 41.07 2.14
N VAL A 270 4.99 40.23 3.15
CA VAL A 270 4.32 40.65 4.40
C VAL A 270 5.10 41.76 5.09
N ILE A 271 6.41 41.61 5.28
CA ILE A 271 7.26 42.62 5.95
C ILE A 271 7.26 43.95 5.16
N ASN A 272 7.40 43.89 3.84
CA ASN A 272 7.39 45.09 2.99
C ASN A 272 6.07 45.86 3.10
N ARG A 273 4.93 45.15 3.05
CA ARG A 273 3.60 45.75 3.19
C ARG A 273 3.37 46.31 4.59
N ASN A 274 3.80 45.58 5.62
CA ASN A 274 3.69 46.01 7.00
C ASN A 274 4.50 47.30 7.26
N ASN A 275 5.75 47.34 6.82
CA ASN A 275 6.61 48.52 6.99
C ASN A 275 6.10 49.73 6.19
N ARG A 276 5.55 49.51 4.99
CA ARG A 276 4.92 50.56 4.20
C ARG A 276 3.69 51.11 4.92
N LEU A 277 2.86 50.26 5.50
CA LEU A 277 1.70 50.66 6.28
C LEU A 277 2.11 51.47 7.53
N LYS A 278 3.11 51.03 8.31
CA LYS A 278 3.64 51.79 9.46
C LYS A 278 4.05 53.21 9.04
N LYS A 279 4.84 53.35 7.97
CA LYS A 279 5.26 54.66 7.44
C LYS A 279 4.09 55.54 6.99
N LEU A 280 3.08 54.96 6.34
CA LEU A 280 1.89 55.70 5.90
C LEU A 280 1.05 56.20 7.08
N MET A 281 0.98 55.42 8.17
CA MET A 281 0.30 55.84 9.41
C MET A 281 1.07 56.95 10.14
N GLU A 282 2.40 56.85 10.21
CA GLU A 282 3.26 57.89 10.79
C GLU A 282 3.14 59.23 10.04
N LEU A 283 3.08 59.17 8.71
CA LEU A 283 2.91 60.35 7.84
C LEU A 283 1.47 60.86 7.78
N ARG A 284 0.52 60.24 8.50
CA ARG A 284 -0.92 60.56 8.47
C ARG A 284 -1.47 60.68 7.04
N ALA A 285 -1.13 59.71 6.19
CA ALA A 285 -1.58 59.66 4.81
C ALA A 285 -3.13 59.54 4.70
N PRO A 286 -3.75 59.97 3.59
CA PRO A 286 -5.19 59.85 3.38
C PRO A 286 -5.73 58.43 3.58
N GLU A 287 -6.93 58.31 4.16
CA GLU A 287 -7.52 57.02 4.55
C GLU A 287 -7.65 56.03 3.38
N VAL A 288 -7.94 56.49 2.16
CA VAL A 288 -8.08 55.64 0.98
C VAL A 288 -6.79 54.84 0.72
N ILE A 289 -5.63 55.47 0.88
CA ILE A 289 -4.32 54.84 0.69
C ILE A 289 -4.04 53.86 1.83
N VAL A 290 -4.35 54.24 3.06
CA VAL A 290 -4.19 53.38 4.25
C VAL A 290 -5.07 52.14 4.15
N ARG A 291 -6.34 52.27 3.75
CA ARG A 291 -7.28 51.16 3.53
C ARG A 291 -6.78 50.20 2.45
N ASN A 292 -6.29 50.73 1.34
CA ASN A 292 -5.71 49.90 0.29
C ASN A 292 -4.49 49.12 0.79
N GLU A 293 -3.59 49.74 1.56
CA GLU A 293 -2.42 49.06 2.11
C GLU A 293 -2.78 48.04 3.21
N LYS A 294 -3.78 48.33 4.07
CA LYS A 294 -4.35 47.34 5.01
C LYS A 294 -4.94 46.14 4.27
N ARG A 295 -5.68 46.37 3.18
CA ARG A 295 -6.17 45.30 2.30
C ARG A 295 -5.01 44.48 1.73
N MET A 296 -4.00 45.14 1.15
CA MET A 296 -2.80 44.47 0.58
C MET A 296 -2.04 43.64 1.62
N LEU A 297 -1.96 44.11 2.86
CA LEU A 297 -1.36 43.37 3.97
C LEU A 297 -2.16 42.10 4.30
N GLN A 298 -3.49 42.20 4.40
CA GLN A 298 -4.36 41.05 4.60
C GLN A 298 -4.16 39.98 3.50
N GLU A 299 -4.06 40.39 2.22
CA GLU A 299 -3.82 39.43 1.13
C GLU A 299 -2.45 38.75 1.22
N ALA A 300 -1.42 39.50 1.63
CA ALA A 300 -0.08 38.95 1.81
C ALA A 300 -0.05 37.92 2.95
N VAL A 301 -0.74 38.20 4.06
CA VAL A 301 -0.90 37.27 5.18
C VAL A 301 -1.70 36.03 4.77
N ASP A 302 -2.82 36.22 4.04
CA ASP A 302 -3.61 35.11 3.51
C ASP A 302 -2.75 34.20 2.61
N ALA A 303 -1.92 34.78 1.74
CA ALA A 303 -1.05 34.03 0.85
C ALA A 303 0.06 33.27 1.57
N LEU A 304 0.61 33.84 2.65
CA LEU A 304 1.60 33.18 3.51
C LEU A 304 1.04 31.89 4.11
N PHE A 305 -0.17 31.94 4.67
CA PHE A 305 -0.83 30.78 5.27
C PHE A 305 -1.40 29.82 4.22
N ASP A 306 -2.19 30.31 3.25
CA ASP A 306 -2.79 29.51 2.19
C ASP A 306 -3.04 30.31 0.88
N ASN A 307 -2.01 30.37 0.02
CA ASN A 307 -2.00 31.01 -1.31
C ASN A 307 -3.09 30.56 -2.30
N GLY A 308 -3.88 29.50 -2.01
CA GLY A 308 -4.91 28.99 -2.91
C GLY A 308 -6.37 29.23 -2.48
N ARG A 309 -6.62 29.68 -1.24
CA ARG A 309 -8.00 29.84 -0.72
C ARG A 309 -8.71 31.11 -1.19
N ARG A 310 -7.96 32.05 -1.77
CA ARG A 310 -8.50 33.28 -2.36
C ARG A 310 -8.11 33.33 -3.82
N GLY A 311 -9.12 33.57 -4.68
CA GLY A 311 -9.00 33.96 -6.09
C GLY A 311 -7.65 33.68 -6.76
N ARG A 312 -6.96 34.75 -7.18
CA ARG A 312 -5.72 34.65 -7.96
C ARG A 312 -4.53 34.25 -7.09
N VAL A 313 -3.99 33.06 -7.35
CA VAL A 313 -2.76 32.56 -6.74
C VAL A 313 -1.56 33.47 -7.04
N LEU A 314 -0.75 33.78 -6.02
CA LEU A 314 0.52 34.46 -6.22
C LEU A 314 1.53 33.51 -6.88
N ARG A 315 2.10 33.96 -7.99
CA ARG A 315 3.08 33.21 -8.78
C ARG A 315 4.49 33.77 -8.58
N GLY A 316 5.48 32.90 -8.62
CA GLY A 316 6.90 33.24 -8.64
C GLY A 316 7.40 33.59 -10.04
N VAL A 317 8.72 33.76 -10.18
CA VAL A 317 9.39 34.15 -11.44
C VAL A 317 9.07 33.17 -12.59
N ASN A 318 8.95 31.87 -12.30
CA ASN A 318 8.67 30.83 -13.30
C ASN A 318 7.17 30.61 -13.55
N ASN A 319 6.30 31.58 -13.23
CA ASN A 319 4.83 31.45 -13.27
C ASN A 319 4.23 30.28 -12.46
N ARG A 320 5.04 29.58 -11.65
CA ARG A 320 4.58 28.57 -10.71
C ARG A 320 3.90 29.21 -9.49
N PRO A 321 2.81 28.65 -8.95
CA PRO A 321 2.23 29.14 -7.70
C PRO A 321 3.22 28.92 -6.55
N LEU A 322 3.40 29.94 -5.71
CA LEU A 322 4.28 29.84 -4.53
C LEU A 322 3.69 28.88 -3.50
N LYS A 323 4.51 27.99 -2.93
CA LYS A 323 4.09 27.10 -1.84
C LYS A 323 3.95 27.89 -0.52
N SER A 324 2.74 27.92 0.01
CA SER A 324 2.40 28.48 1.34
C SER A 324 2.69 27.49 2.47
N LEU A 325 2.57 27.93 3.73
CA LEU A 325 2.72 27.08 4.91
C LEU A 325 1.78 25.87 4.87
N SER A 326 0.51 26.07 4.53
CA SER A 326 -0.45 24.98 4.35
C SER A 326 -0.02 24.04 3.22
N GLY A 327 0.51 24.59 2.12
CA GLY A 327 0.99 23.84 0.96
C GLY A 327 2.16 22.92 1.26
N THR A 328 3.03 23.30 2.21
CA THR A 328 4.16 22.46 2.65
C THR A 328 3.70 21.27 3.50
N LEU A 329 2.57 21.40 4.22
CA LEU A 329 2.02 20.35 5.07
C LEU A 329 1.11 19.39 4.29
N LYS A 330 0.26 19.91 3.39
CA LYS A 330 -0.79 19.15 2.70
C LYS A 330 -0.33 18.50 1.39
N GLY A 331 -1.05 17.47 0.96
CA GLY A 331 -0.87 16.83 -0.35
C GLY A 331 0.11 15.64 -0.34
N LYS A 332 0.31 15.02 -1.52
CA LYS A 332 1.21 13.86 -1.69
C LYS A 332 2.68 14.22 -1.40
N GLN A 333 3.12 15.39 -1.87
CA GLN A 333 4.45 15.94 -1.61
C GLN A 333 4.52 16.75 -0.29
N GLY A 334 3.44 16.70 0.52
CA GLY A 334 3.40 17.36 1.80
C GLY A 334 4.17 16.58 2.86
N ARG A 335 4.55 17.26 3.94
CA ARG A 335 5.37 16.70 5.03
C ARG A 335 4.82 15.40 5.62
N PHE A 336 3.51 15.30 5.85
CA PHE A 336 2.91 14.11 6.47
C PHE A 336 3.12 12.84 5.64
N ARG A 337 2.87 12.91 4.33
CA ARG A 337 2.93 11.73 3.47
C ARG A 337 4.35 11.44 2.99
N GLN A 338 5.06 12.46 2.53
CA GLN A 338 6.36 12.25 1.89
C GLN A 338 7.52 12.09 2.87
N ASN A 339 7.48 12.72 4.05
CA ASN A 339 8.64 12.79 4.95
C ASN A 339 8.43 12.09 6.29
N LEU A 340 7.21 12.09 6.83
CA LEU A 340 6.92 11.39 8.09
C LEU A 340 6.70 9.90 7.85
N LEU A 341 5.85 9.56 6.88
CA LEU A 341 5.59 8.15 6.50
C LEU A 341 6.63 7.65 5.50
N GLY A 342 6.95 8.43 4.47
CA GLY A 342 8.05 8.12 3.55
C GLY A 342 9.39 8.58 4.13
N LYS A 343 10.20 7.66 4.64
CA LYS A 343 11.59 7.98 5.02
C LYS A 343 12.55 7.21 4.14
N ARG A 344 13.56 7.91 3.65
CA ARG A 344 14.74 7.24 3.13
C ARG A 344 15.53 6.75 4.33
N VAL A 345 15.94 5.49 4.26
CA VAL A 345 16.64 4.81 5.34
C VAL A 345 18.04 4.43 4.88
N ASP A 346 19.01 4.57 5.78
CA ASP A 346 20.36 4.06 5.58
C ASP A 346 20.37 2.53 5.70
N TYR A 347 21.53 1.89 5.47
CA TYR A 347 21.67 0.43 5.49
C TYR A 347 20.70 -0.29 4.54
N SER A 348 20.50 0.31 3.37
CA SER A 348 19.66 -0.23 2.31
C SER A 348 20.40 -0.31 0.98
N GLY A 349 20.07 -1.32 0.18
CA GLY A 349 20.64 -1.56 -1.14
C GLY A 349 19.55 -1.90 -2.15
N ARG A 350 19.85 -1.82 -3.44
CA ARG A 350 18.95 -2.28 -4.50
C ARG A 350 19.75 -2.92 -5.62
N SER A 351 19.27 -4.06 -6.11
CA SER A 351 19.82 -4.68 -7.31
C SER A 351 18.77 -5.46 -8.08
N VAL A 352 19.13 -5.88 -9.30
CA VAL A 352 18.34 -6.77 -10.15
C VAL A 352 18.31 -8.16 -9.51
N ILE A 353 17.16 -8.82 -9.60
CA ILE A 353 16.99 -10.19 -9.12
C ILE A 353 17.24 -11.20 -10.24
N VAL A 354 17.81 -12.34 -9.86
CA VAL A 354 18.01 -13.50 -10.71
C VAL A 354 17.58 -14.76 -9.95
N VAL A 355 17.33 -15.83 -10.68
CA VAL A 355 16.93 -17.11 -10.09
C VAL A 355 18.10 -17.76 -9.37
N GLY A 356 17.86 -18.27 -8.16
CA GLY A 356 18.80 -19.12 -7.40
C GLY A 356 18.16 -20.46 -7.05
N PRO A 357 18.06 -21.41 -8.00
CA PRO A 357 17.39 -22.69 -7.77
C PRO A 357 18.08 -23.57 -6.70
N GLU A 358 19.38 -23.38 -6.47
CA GLU A 358 20.19 -24.07 -5.47
C GLU A 358 19.93 -23.61 -4.02
N LEU A 359 19.28 -22.46 -3.83
CA LEU A 359 19.01 -21.90 -2.51
C LEU A 359 17.89 -22.68 -1.83
N LYS A 360 17.90 -22.69 -0.49
CA LYS A 360 16.76 -23.14 0.33
C LYS A 360 15.72 -22.03 0.44
N LEU A 361 14.49 -22.38 0.86
CA LEU A 361 13.39 -21.42 0.93
C LEU A 361 13.70 -20.17 1.79
N HIS A 362 14.43 -20.33 2.91
CA HIS A 362 14.81 -19.26 3.84
C HIS A 362 16.04 -18.45 3.42
N GLN A 363 16.71 -18.82 2.32
CA GLN A 363 17.98 -18.21 1.92
C GLN A 363 17.82 -17.25 0.74
N CYS A 364 18.66 -16.22 0.68
CA CYS A 364 18.82 -15.38 -0.50
C CYS A 364 20.31 -15.18 -0.84
N GLY A 365 20.65 -15.11 -2.13
CA GLY A 365 22.01 -14.79 -2.55
C GLY A 365 22.26 -13.29 -2.54
N LEU A 366 23.19 -12.83 -1.70
CA LEU A 366 23.59 -11.44 -1.58
C LEU A 366 24.97 -11.19 -2.24
N PRO A 367 25.06 -10.30 -3.23
CA PRO A 367 26.34 -9.90 -3.84
C PRO A 367 27.37 -9.44 -2.82
N LYS A 368 28.59 -10.00 -2.89
CA LYS A 368 29.72 -9.66 -2.01
C LYS A 368 29.96 -8.15 -1.85
N LYS A 369 29.95 -7.39 -2.96
CA LYS A 369 30.16 -5.93 -2.91
C LYS A 369 29.06 -5.18 -2.18
N MET A 370 27.81 -5.62 -2.35
CA MET A 370 26.67 -5.01 -1.67
C MET A 370 26.69 -5.36 -0.18
N ALA A 371 26.97 -6.63 0.15
CA ALA A 371 27.13 -7.08 1.52
C ALA A 371 28.24 -6.30 2.25
N LEU A 372 29.40 -6.13 1.61
CA LEU A 372 30.52 -5.37 2.14
C LEU A 372 30.11 -3.94 2.52
N GLU A 373 29.38 -3.23 1.66
CA GLU A 373 28.90 -1.87 1.90
C GLU A 373 27.86 -1.80 3.02
N LEU A 374 26.90 -2.72 3.02
CA LEU A 374 25.81 -2.72 3.97
C LEU A 374 26.28 -3.07 5.39
N PHE A 375 27.23 -4.00 5.53
CA PHE A 375 27.72 -4.47 6.83
C PHE A 375 28.98 -3.76 7.34
N LYS A 376 29.45 -2.68 6.68
CA LYS A 376 30.71 -1.97 7.02
C LYS A 376 30.96 -1.75 8.52
N PRO A 377 30.02 -1.20 9.32
CA PRO A 377 30.29 -0.94 10.73
C PRO A 377 30.50 -2.21 11.56
N PHE A 378 29.81 -3.29 11.20
CA PHE A 378 29.95 -4.59 11.87
C PHE A 378 31.33 -5.20 11.58
N ILE A 379 31.78 -5.09 10.34
CA ILE A 379 33.12 -5.54 9.91
C ILE A 379 34.21 -4.76 10.67
N TYR A 380 34.08 -3.43 10.79
CA TYR A 380 35.05 -2.61 11.52
C TYR A 380 35.17 -3.05 12.98
N ASN A 381 34.04 -3.29 13.64
CA ASN A 381 34.02 -3.75 15.03
C ASN A 381 34.64 -5.15 15.17
N GLN A 382 34.37 -6.06 14.24
CA GLN A 382 34.90 -7.43 14.28
C GLN A 382 36.42 -7.47 14.00
N LEU A 383 36.91 -6.67 13.05
CA LEU A 383 38.34 -6.49 12.77
C LEU A 383 39.12 -5.96 13.98
N GLU A 384 38.52 -5.03 14.73
CA GLU A 384 39.12 -4.50 15.97
C GLU A 384 39.12 -5.55 17.09
N LYS A 385 38.00 -6.25 17.28
CA LYS A 385 37.86 -7.31 18.31
C LYS A 385 38.83 -8.48 18.10
N GLN A 386 39.03 -8.91 16.85
CA GLN A 386 39.94 -10.00 16.50
C GLN A 386 41.41 -9.53 16.45
N GLY A 387 41.69 -8.24 16.63
CA GLY A 387 43.05 -7.69 16.68
C GLY A 387 43.72 -7.52 15.32
N HIS A 388 42.98 -7.66 14.21
CA HIS A 388 43.49 -7.41 12.86
C HIS A 388 43.74 -5.93 12.59
N ALA A 389 42.98 -5.04 13.23
CA ALA A 389 43.16 -3.59 13.16
C ALA A 389 43.21 -2.98 14.57
N ALA A 390 44.17 -2.09 14.81
CA ALA A 390 44.29 -1.41 16.11
C ALA A 390 43.38 -0.17 16.22
N THR A 391 42.92 0.37 15.09
CA THR A 391 42.05 1.55 15.04
C THR A 391 41.00 1.42 13.94
N ILE A 392 39.84 2.07 14.11
CA ILE A 392 38.77 2.13 13.09
C ILE A 392 39.29 2.68 11.74
N LYS A 393 40.26 3.60 11.77
CA LYS A 393 40.83 4.16 10.55
C LYS A 393 41.62 3.11 9.75
N GLN A 394 42.39 2.27 10.44
CA GLN A 394 43.10 1.15 9.83
C GLN A 394 42.11 0.11 9.30
N ALA A 395 41.08 -0.25 10.08
CA ALA A 395 40.04 -1.18 9.65
C ALA A 395 39.32 -0.67 8.38
N ARG A 396 39.02 0.64 8.32
CA ARG A 396 38.45 1.27 7.14
C ARG A 396 39.35 1.14 5.92
N GLU A 397 40.65 1.35 6.07
CA GLU A 397 41.61 1.23 4.98
C GLU A 397 41.73 -0.22 4.47
N MET A 398 41.72 -1.21 5.37
CA MET A 398 41.71 -2.64 5.01
C MET A 398 40.45 -3.02 4.22
N VAL A 399 39.28 -2.52 4.63
CA VAL A 399 37.99 -2.74 3.93
C VAL A 399 37.96 -2.04 2.58
N GLU A 400 38.46 -0.80 2.47
CA GLU A 400 38.57 -0.09 1.19
C GLU A 400 39.53 -0.80 0.21
N ARG A 401 40.59 -1.43 0.72
CA ARG A 401 41.53 -2.27 -0.06
C ARG A 401 41.01 -3.69 -0.37
N GLN A 402 39.90 -4.12 0.24
CA GLN A 402 39.30 -5.45 0.06
C GLN A 402 40.27 -6.60 0.36
N GLU A 403 41.01 -6.50 1.46
CA GLU A 403 41.93 -7.55 1.89
C GLU A 403 41.23 -8.90 2.12
N PRO A 404 41.90 -10.05 1.89
CA PRO A 404 41.29 -11.38 2.02
C PRO A 404 40.58 -11.63 3.36
N VAL A 405 41.19 -11.20 4.47
CA VAL A 405 40.67 -11.36 5.84
C VAL A 405 39.28 -10.71 6.01
N VAL A 406 38.99 -9.66 5.25
CA VAL A 406 37.69 -8.96 5.31
C VAL A 406 36.56 -9.86 4.81
N TRP A 407 36.83 -10.75 3.84
CA TRP A 407 35.81 -11.66 3.31
C TRP A 407 35.45 -12.77 4.31
N ASP A 408 36.44 -13.29 5.02
CA ASP A 408 36.23 -14.30 6.06
C ASP A 408 35.39 -13.72 7.22
N ILE A 409 35.74 -12.50 7.66
CA ILE A 409 34.97 -11.77 8.68
C ILE A 409 33.56 -11.43 8.19
N LEU A 410 33.41 -11.05 6.91
CA LEU A 410 32.11 -10.76 6.34
C LEU A 410 31.20 -11.99 6.37
N GLU A 411 31.73 -13.17 6.05
CA GLU A 411 30.97 -14.43 6.12
C GLU A 411 30.58 -14.78 7.56
N GLU A 412 31.44 -14.53 8.54
CA GLU A 412 31.14 -14.69 9.96
C GLU A 412 30.02 -13.73 10.44
N VAL A 413 30.09 -12.45 10.05
CA VAL A 413 29.13 -11.40 10.44
C VAL A 413 27.74 -11.62 9.85
N ILE A 414 27.68 -12.20 8.65
CA ILE A 414 26.44 -12.44 7.91
C ILE A 414 25.68 -13.67 8.43
N ARG A 415 26.38 -14.62 9.05
CA ARG A 415 25.77 -15.83 9.60
C ARG A 415 24.75 -15.46 10.67
N GLU A 416 23.55 -16.04 10.57
CA GLU A 416 22.41 -15.77 11.47
C GLU A 416 21.96 -14.29 11.52
N HIS A 417 22.37 -13.48 10.54
CA HIS A 417 21.90 -12.10 10.43
C HIS A 417 20.90 -11.96 9.28
N PRO A 418 19.58 -12.00 9.55
CA PRO A 418 18.57 -11.92 8.50
C PRO A 418 18.60 -10.56 7.78
N VAL A 419 18.21 -10.55 6.51
CA VAL A 419 18.02 -9.35 5.69
C VAL A 419 16.60 -9.31 5.13
N LEU A 420 16.04 -8.11 4.99
CA LEU A 420 14.70 -7.92 4.46
C LEU A 420 14.76 -7.61 2.98
N LEU A 421 14.12 -8.44 2.16
CA LEU A 421 13.90 -8.17 0.74
C LEU A 421 12.51 -7.55 0.54
N ASN A 422 12.46 -6.50 -0.27
CA ASN A 422 11.21 -5.81 -0.62
C ASN A 422 11.14 -5.53 -2.12
N ARG A 423 9.99 -5.82 -2.73
CA ARG A 423 9.66 -5.43 -4.11
C ARG A 423 8.62 -4.31 -4.12
N ALA A 424 8.91 -3.26 -4.89
CA ALA A 424 7.96 -2.18 -5.13
C ALA A 424 7.15 -2.48 -6.41
N PRO A 425 5.80 -2.31 -6.40
CA PRO A 425 4.95 -1.87 -5.30
C PRO A 425 4.59 -2.99 -4.31
N THR A 426 4.62 -2.68 -3.00
CA THR A 426 4.21 -3.60 -1.94
C THR A 426 2.69 -3.58 -1.78
N LEU A 427 2.00 -4.64 -2.24
CA LEU A 427 0.53 -4.72 -2.21
C LEU A 427 -0.02 -5.34 -0.92
N HIS A 428 0.75 -6.23 -0.30
CA HIS A 428 0.40 -6.97 0.92
C HIS A 428 1.68 -7.28 1.72
N ARG A 429 1.54 -7.77 2.95
CA ARG A 429 2.68 -8.01 3.85
C ARG A 429 3.75 -8.94 3.29
N LEU A 430 3.37 -9.95 2.49
CA LEU A 430 4.30 -10.88 1.86
C LEU A 430 5.24 -10.26 0.80
N GLY A 431 5.01 -8.99 0.44
CA GLY A 431 5.95 -8.25 -0.40
C GLY A 431 7.21 -7.79 0.35
N ILE A 432 7.29 -8.04 1.66
CA ILE A 432 8.49 -7.90 2.49
C ILE A 432 8.67 -9.21 3.26
N GLN A 433 9.82 -9.86 3.06
CA GLN A 433 10.18 -11.09 3.79
C GLN A 433 11.64 -11.04 4.22
N ALA A 434 11.94 -11.72 5.32
CA ALA A 434 13.30 -11.92 5.79
C ALA A 434 13.91 -13.19 5.17
N PHE A 435 15.21 -13.11 4.89
CA PHE A 435 16.02 -14.21 4.37
C PHE A 435 17.38 -14.22 5.05
N GLU A 436 17.97 -15.39 5.13
CA GLU A 436 19.38 -15.54 5.48
C GLU A 436 20.26 -15.27 4.24
N PRO A 437 21.20 -14.32 4.32
CA PRO A 437 22.06 -13.99 3.19
C PRO A 437 23.15 -15.04 2.99
N VAL A 438 23.26 -15.55 1.76
CA VAL A 438 24.38 -16.36 1.29
C VAL A 438 25.22 -15.51 0.35
N LEU A 439 26.53 -15.41 0.58
CA LEU A 439 27.42 -14.61 -0.26
C LEU A 439 27.51 -15.21 -1.68
N VAL A 440 27.19 -14.41 -2.68
CA VAL A 440 27.29 -14.81 -4.10
C VAL A 440 28.19 -13.87 -4.88
N GLU A 441 28.82 -14.42 -5.91
CA GLU A 441 29.58 -13.64 -6.88
C GLU A 441 28.66 -12.86 -7.83
N GLY A 442 29.18 -11.76 -8.38
CA GLY A 442 28.44 -10.88 -9.28
C GLY A 442 27.77 -9.70 -8.58
N LYS A 443 26.71 -9.16 -9.19
CA LYS A 443 26.01 -7.95 -8.72
C LYS A 443 24.51 -8.15 -8.52
N ALA A 444 23.94 -9.27 -8.95
CA ALA A 444 22.51 -9.54 -8.89
C ALA A 444 22.15 -10.34 -7.63
N ILE A 445 20.98 -10.06 -7.07
CA ILE A 445 20.45 -10.78 -5.92
C ILE A 445 19.85 -12.10 -6.41
N LYS A 446 20.24 -13.23 -5.84
CA LYS A 446 19.58 -14.51 -6.14
C LYS A 446 18.41 -14.72 -5.20
N ILE A 447 17.25 -15.08 -5.71
CA ILE A 447 16.08 -15.41 -4.90
C ILE A 447 15.55 -16.80 -5.21
N HIS A 448 14.88 -17.37 -4.23
CA HIS A 448 14.25 -18.68 -4.34
C HIS A 448 13.03 -18.64 -5.30
N PRO A 449 12.88 -19.60 -6.24
CA PRO A 449 11.77 -19.57 -7.21
C PRO A 449 10.36 -19.58 -6.59
N LEU A 450 10.18 -20.29 -5.47
CA LEU A 450 8.86 -20.41 -4.83
C LEU A 450 8.39 -19.12 -4.13
N VAL A 451 9.27 -18.16 -3.85
CA VAL A 451 8.86 -16.88 -3.25
C VAL A 451 8.45 -15.84 -4.29
N CYS A 452 8.71 -16.09 -5.58
CA CYS A 452 8.38 -15.16 -6.66
C CYS A 452 6.88 -14.88 -6.76
N THR A 453 6.03 -15.86 -6.45
CA THR A 453 4.57 -15.69 -6.41
C THR A 453 4.16 -14.70 -5.33
N ALA A 454 4.78 -14.77 -4.14
CA ALA A 454 4.54 -13.85 -3.05
C ALA A 454 5.01 -12.43 -3.39
N PHE A 455 6.20 -12.25 -3.96
CA PHE A 455 6.65 -10.93 -4.41
C PHE A 455 5.95 -10.41 -5.67
N ASN A 456 5.19 -11.27 -6.34
CA ASN A 456 4.67 -11.06 -7.69
C ASN A 456 5.78 -10.65 -8.67
N ALA A 457 6.95 -11.28 -8.54
CA ALA A 457 8.19 -10.92 -9.23
C ALA A 457 8.54 -11.91 -10.34
N ASP A 458 9.17 -11.41 -11.39
CA ASP A 458 9.76 -12.19 -12.47
C ASP A 458 11.23 -11.80 -12.70
N PHE A 459 11.89 -12.46 -13.64
CA PHE A 459 13.33 -12.34 -13.86
C PHE A 459 13.66 -11.58 -15.17
N ASP A 460 12.81 -10.63 -15.57
CA ASP A 460 12.94 -9.87 -16.83
C ASP A 460 13.65 -8.51 -16.66
N GLY A 461 14.09 -8.18 -15.44
CA GLY A 461 14.73 -6.90 -15.10
C GLY A 461 14.25 -6.29 -13.79
N ASP A 462 13.31 -6.94 -13.11
CA ASP A 462 12.84 -6.58 -11.78
C ASP A 462 13.98 -6.35 -10.77
N GLN A 463 13.73 -5.42 -9.86
CA GLN A 463 14.69 -5.03 -8.82
C GLN A 463 14.07 -5.15 -7.44
N MET A 464 14.86 -5.64 -6.49
CA MET A 464 14.48 -5.69 -5.08
C MET A 464 15.39 -4.81 -4.24
N ALA A 465 14.80 -4.20 -3.21
CA ALA A 465 15.52 -3.48 -2.18
C ALA A 465 15.84 -4.41 -1.01
N VAL A 466 17.05 -4.30 -0.49
CA VAL A 466 17.55 -5.02 0.69
C VAL A 466 17.64 -4.04 1.85
N HIS A 467 17.20 -4.43 3.04
CA HIS A 467 17.36 -3.66 4.28
C HIS A 467 17.92 -4.55 5.39
N ILE A 468 18.75 -3.97 6.26
CA ILE A 468 19.36 -4.69 7.39
C ILE A 468 18.67 -4.30 8.72
N PRO A 469 18.14 -5.27 9.48
CA PRO A 469 17.71 -5.05 10.86
C PRO A 469 18.93 -4.87 11.77
N LEU A 470 19.06 -3.70 12.41
CA LEU A 470 20.26 -3.37 13.20
C LEU A 470 20.18 -3.74 14.68
N SER A 471 18.99 -3.63 15.30
CA SER A 471 18.84 -3.95 16.72
C SER A 471 18.59 -5.44 16.92
N PRO A 472 19.03 -6.03 18.05
CA PRO A 472 18.76 -7.43 18.37
C PRO A 472 17.27 -7.78 18.33
N GLU A 473 16.41 -6.87 18.81
CA GLU A 473 14.96 -7.07 18.80
C GLU A 473 14.42 -7.15 17.38
N ALA A 474 14.90 -6.29 16.47
CA ALA A 474 14.49 -6.30 15.07
C ALA A 474 15.03 -7.53 14.31
N GLN A 475 16.20 -8.03 14.67
CA GLN A 475 16.76 -9.27 14.11
C GLN A 475 15.92 -10.48 14.54
N ILE A 476 15.57 -10.56 15.83
CA ILE A 476 14.70 -11.62 16.36
C ILE A 476 13.31 -11.52 15.74
N GLU A 477 12.73 -10.33 15.63
CA GLU A 477 11.44 -10.11 14.96
C GLU A 477 11.47 -10.59 13.50
N ALA A 478 12.53 -10.24 12.77
CA ALA A 478 12.70 -10.66 11.38
C ALA A 478 12.83 -12.19 11.25
N ALA A 479 13.60 -12.83 12.12
CA ALA A 479 13.80 -14.28 12.11
C ALA A 479 12.55 -15.06 12.53
N VAL A 480 11.82 -14.59 13.54
CA VAL A 480 10.66 -15.29 14.12
C VAL A 480 9.39 -15.05 13.30
N LEU A 481 9.14 -13.81 12.83
CA LEU A 481 7.87 -13.47 12.18
C LEU A 481 8.00 -13.35 10.65
N MET A 482 9.09 -12.77 10.16
CA MET A 482 9.19 -12.36 8.75
C MET A 482 9.93 -13.35 7.85
N LEU A 483 10.56 -14.38 8.41
CA LEU A 483 11.31 -15.37 7.63
C LEU A 483 10.40 -15.99 6.56
N SER A 484 10.91 -16.13 5.34
CA SER A 484 10.13 -16.64 4.21
C SER A 484 9.56 -18.04 4.46
N SER A 485 10.26 -18.86 5.24
CA SER A 485 9.79 -20.18 5.67
C SER A 485 8.44 -20.08 6.36
N ASN A 486 8.23 -19.11 7.25
CA ASN A 486 7.01 -18.96 8.06
C ASN A 486 5.80 -18.51 7.24
N ASN A 487 6.05 -17.95 6.07
CA ASN A 487 5.06 -17.28 5.22
C ASN A 487 4.62 -18.17 4.04
N ILE A 488 4.10 -19.36 4.35
CA ILE A 488 3.66 -20.36 3.34
C ILE A 488 2.24 -20.04 2.85
N LEU A 489 1.35 -19.66 3.76
CA LEU A 489 -0.07 -19.45 3.47
C LEU A 489 -0.40 -17.98 3.17
N SER A 490 -1.45 -17.79 2.37
CA SER A 490 -2.06 -16.48 2.14
C SER A 490 -2.78 -15.98 3.38
N PRO A 491 -2.45 -14.78 3.89
CA PRO A 491 -3.24 -14.17 4.96
C PRO A 491 -4.71 -13.91 4.59
N ALA A 492 -5.02 -13.81 3.29
CA ALA A 492 -6.36 -13.50 2.82
C ALA A 492 -7.28 -14.73 2.75
N SER A 493 -6.74 -15.91 2.45
CA SER A 493 -7.54 -17.12 2.17
C SER A 493 -7.10 -18.38 2.91
N GLY A 494 -5.92 -18.39 3.52
CA GLY A 494 -5.32 -19.58 4.14
C GLY A 494 -4.84 -20.63 3.14
N GLN A 495 -4.90 -20.36 1.84
CA GLN A 495 -4.35 -21.25 0.82
C GLN A 495 -2.82 -21.08 0.71
N PRO A 496 -2.06 -22.15 0.42
CA PRO A 496 -0.63 -22.03 0.16
C PRO A 496 -0.31 -21.09 -1.00
N ILE A 497 0.63 -20.16 -0.78
CA ILE A 497 1.20 -19.25 -1.79
C ILE A 497 2.52 -19.78 -2.32
N ALA A 498 3.33 -20.39 -1.45
CA ALA A 498 4.58 -21.04 -1.82
C ALA A 498 4.26 -22.39 -2.49
N VAL A 499 3.79 -22.32 -3.74
CA VAL A 499 3.37 -23.48 -4.52
C VAL A 499 4.28 -23.64 -5.73
N PRO A 500 4.63 -24.87 -6.12
CA PRO A 500 5.26 -25.13 -7.41
C PRO A 500 4.56 -24.41 -8.55
N SER A 501 5.34 -23.76 -9.40
CA SER A 501 4.83 -23.02 -10.56
C SER A 501 5.58 -23.40 -11.82
N GLN A 502 4.91 -23.23 -12.98
CA GLN A 502 5.48 -23.42 -14.32
C GLN A 502 6.27 -24.74 -14.44
N ASP A 503 7.58 -24.67 -14.65
CA ASP A 503 8.44 -25.81 -14.98
C ASP A 503 8.48 -26.88 -13.89
N ILE A 504 8.35 -26.48 -12.62
CA ILE A 504 8.31 -27.44 -11.49
C ILE A 504 7.05 -28.30 -11.61
N VAL A 505 5.91 -27.68 -11.94
CA VAL A 505 4.64 -28.39 -12.17
C VAL A 505 4.76 -29.30 -13.39
N LEU A 506 5.38 -28.80 -14.47
CA LEU A 506 5.57 -29.56 -15.70
C LEU A 506 6.40 -30.83 -15.47
N GLY A 507 7.50 -30.73 -14.70
CA GLY A 507 8.33 -31.87 -14.34
C GLY A 507 7.60 -32.90 -13.48
N CYS A 508 6.85 -32.46 -12.46
CA CYS A 508 6.05 -33.35 -11.62
C CYS A 508 4.91 -34.03 -12.41
N TYR A 509 4.25 -33.29 -13.30
CA TYR A 509 3.21 -33.84 -14.17
C TYR A 509 3.79 -34.88 -15.14
N TYR A 510 4.92 -34.58 -15.79
CA TYR A 510 5.61 -35.52 -16.67
C TYR A 510 6.00 -36.81 -15.93
N LEU A 511 6.49 -36.68 -14.69
CA LEU A 511 6.89 -37.81 -13.86
C LEU A 511 5.70 -38.68 -13.45
N THR A 512 4.55 -38.09 -13.14
CA THR A 512 3.38 -38.82 -12.62
C THR A 512 2.43 -39.36 -13.68
N ARG A 513 2.62 -38.95 -14.94
CA ARG A 513 1.85 -39.42 -16.10
C ARG A 513 2.31 -40.81 -16.56
N ASP A 514 1.36 -41.63 -16.96
CA ASP A 514 1.58 -42.97 -17.53
C ASP A 514 1.70 -42.93 -19.06
N LYS A 515 2.51 -43.86 -19.61
CA LYS A 515 2.65 -44.09 -21.05
C LYS A 515 2.38 -45.56 -21.36
N GLN A 516 1.31 -45.83 -22.11
CA GLN A 516 0.97 -47.17 -22.58
C GLN A 516 1.98 -47.66 -23.63
N GLY A 517 2.32 -48.95 -23.64
CA GLY A 517 3.30 -49.54 -24.56
C GLY A 517 4.76 -49.25 -24.22
N ALA A 518 5.05 -48.78 -23.00
CA ALA A 518 6.41 -48.49 -22.56
C ALA A 518 7.20 -49.77 -22.22
N LYS A 519 8.53 -49.71 -22.35
CA LYS A 519 9.42 -50.85 -22.02
C LYS A 519 9.19 -51.30 -20.57
N GLY A 520 8.93 -52.59 -20.39
CA GLY A 520 8.73 -53.19 -19.07
C GLY A 520 7.31 -53.06 -18.48
N GLU A 521 6.32 -52.73 -19.31
CA GLU A 521 4.90 -52.64 -18.92
C GLU A 521 4.40 -53.92 -18.22
N GLY A 522 3.70 -53.74 -17.10
CA GLY A 522 3.04 -54.83 -16.36
C GLY A 522 3.97 -55.65 -15.45
N ARG A 523 5.26 -55.33 -15.35
CA ARG A 523 6.18 -55.96 -14.39
C ARG A 523 5.73 -55.73 -12.95
N VAL A 524 6.01 -56.71 -12.10
CA VAL A 524 5.64 -56.71 -10.67
C VAL A 524 6.90 -56.52 -9.84
N PHE A 525 6.86 -55.58 -8.89
CA PHE A 525 7.96 -55.25 -7.99
C PHE A 525 7.53 -55.39 -6.53
N ALA A 526 8.45 -55.86 -5.69
CA ALA A 526 8.20 -56.12 -4.28
C ALA A 526 8.53 -54.92 -3.37
N SER A 527 9.40 -54.01 -3.82
CA SER A 527 9.89 -52.85 -3.07
C SER A 527 10.23 -51.65 -3.99
N LEU A 528 10.36 -50.47 -3.38
CA LEU A 528 10.76 -49.22 -4.06
C LEU A 528 12.19 -49.33 -4.63
N GLU A 529 13.12 -49.92 -3.89
CA GLU A 529 14.52 -50.11 -4.30
C GLU A 529 14.64 -50.95 -5.57
N GLU A 530 13.83 -52.01 -5.69
CA GLU A 530 13.80 -52.86 -6.88
C GLU A 530 13.36 -52.10 -8.14
N VAL A 531 12.43 -51.16 -7.99
CA VAL A 531 11.98 -50.27 -9.07
C VAL A 531 13.10 -49.33 -9.51
N LEU A 532 13.84 -48.75 -8.55
CA LEU A 532 14.97 -47.86 -8.84
C LEU A 532 16.12 -48.63 -9.53
N LEU A 533 16.45 -49.84 -9.06
CA LEU A 533 17.44 -50.70 -9.71
C LEU A 533 17.03 -51.05 -11.16
N ALA A 534 15.75 -51.35 -11.38
CA ALA A 534 15.25 -51.65 -12.72
C ALA A 534 15.28 -50.42 -13.65
N LEU A 535 15.07 -49.22 -13.10
CA LEU A 535 15.21 -47.96 -13.83
C LEU A 535 16.67 -47.69 -14.21
N ASP A 536 17.61 -47.89 -13.28
CA ASP A 536 19.04 -47.72 -13.50
C ASP A 536 19.58 -48.74 -14.53
N ALA A 537 19.05 -49.97 -14.49
CA ALA A 537 19.32 -51.01 -15.50
C ALA A 537 18.66 -50.71 -16.87
N LYS A 538 17.88 -49.63 -17.00
CA LYS A 538 17.12 -49.23 -18.20
C LYS A 538 16.15 -50.31 -18.70
N GLU A 539 15.66 -51.13 -17.77
CA GLU A 539 14.68 -52.18 -18.05
C GLU A 539 13.24 -51.65 -18.01
N VAL A 540 13.01 -50.58 -17.25
CA VAL A 540 11.79 -49.79 -17.24
C VAL A 540 12.11 -48.33 -17.56
N THR A 541 11.12 -47.56 -18.01
CA THR A 541 11.23 -46.09 -18.15
C THR A 541 10.40 -45.40 -17.07
N THR A 542 10.58 -44.09 -16.90
CA THR A 542 9.90 -43.30 -15.86
C THR A 542 8.38 -43.37 -15.95
N GLN A 543 7.82 -43.46 -17.15
CA GLN A 543 6.36 -43.47 -17.37
C GLN A 543 5.78 -44.89 -17.52
N THR A 544 6.61 -45.94 -17.36
CA THR A 544 6.17 -47.32 -17.50
C THR A 544 5.14 -47.67 -16.42
N PRO A 545 3.95 -48.20 -16.78
CA PRO A 545 2.99 -48.73 -15.83
C PRO A 545 3.48 -50.07 -15.25
N ILE A 546 3.52 -50.14 -13.93
CA ILE A 546 4.06 -51.27 -13.14
C ILE A 546 3.08 -51.67 -12.03
N LYS A 547 3.28 -52.86 -11.48
CA LYS A 547 2.57 -53.34 -10.29
C LYS A 547 3.51 -53.31 -9.09
N LEU A 548 3.19 -52.52 -8.07
CA LEU A 548 4.00 -52.39 -6.86
C LEU A 548 3.22 -52.92 -5.65
N ARG A 549 3.87 -53.77 -4.84
CA ARG A 549 3.36 -54.14 -3.52
C ARG A 549 3.65 -53.01 -2.53
N ILE A 550 2.60 -52.38 -2.00
CA ILE A 550 2.71 -51.32 -0.99
C ILE A 550 2.32 -51.87 0.38
N GLN A 551 3.00 -51.37 1.41
CA GLN A 551 2.66 -51.53 2.83
C GLN A 551 2.59 -50.14 3.44
N GLY A 552 1.38 -49.68 3.80
CA GLY A 552 1.16 -48.38 4.42
C GLY A 552 -0.08 -47.67 3.90
N ASP A 553 -0.21 -46.39 4.23
CA ASP A 553 -1.36 -45.59 3.88
C ASP A 553 -1.34 -45.22 2.38
N LEU A 554 -2.50 -45.25 1.74
CA LEU A 554 -2.64 -45.03 0.30
C LEU A 554 -3.76 -44.03 0.01
N ILE A 555 -3.45 -43.05 -0.84
CA ILE A 555 -4.43 -42.17 -1.49
C ILE A 555 -4.45 -42.53 -2.97
N ASP A 556 -5.54 -43.16 -3.41
CA ASP A 556 -5.72 -43.56 -4.81
C ASP A 556 -6.64 -42.59 -5.55
N LEU A 557 -6.04 -41.59 -6.19
CA LEU A 557 -6.75 -40.54 -6.93
C LEU A 557 -7.47 -41.07 -8.17
N THR A 558 -7.18 -42.30 -8.60
CA THR A 558 -7.88 -42.90 -9.74
C THR A 558 -9.30 -43.36 -9.41
N GLN A 559 -9.62 -43.53 -8.13
CA GLN A 559 -10.93 -44.00 -7.66
C GLN A 559 -11.80 -42.85 -7.14
N GLU A 560 -11.23 -41.65 -7.01
CA GLU A 560 -11.90 -40.47 -6.47
C GLU A 560 -12.68 -39.69 -7.53
N HIS A 561 -13.78 -39.05 -7.12
CA HIS A 561 -14.58 -38.19 -8.00
C HIS A 561 -13.80 -36.96 -8.47
N ASP A 562 -12.98 -36.36 -7.60
CA ASP A 562 -12.03 -35.31 -7.96
C ASP A 562 -10.59 -35.82 -7.84
N THR A 563 -9.99 -36.12 -9.00
CA THR A 563 -8.62 -36.63 -9.11
C THR A 563 -7.54 -35.65 -8.63
N GLN A 564 -7.89 -34.40 -8.31
CA GLN A 564 -6.93 -33.35 -7.93
C GLN A 564 -7.12 -32.84 -6.50
N ASP A 565 -8.18 -33.24 -5.78
CA ASP A 565 -8.43 -32.79 -4.41
C ASP A 565 -8.01 -33.82 -3.37
N ILE A 566 -6.74 -33.76 -2.99
CA ILE A 566 -6.11 -34.69 -2.05
C ILE A 566 -6.56 -34.43 -0.61
N LEU A 567 -7.01 -33.22 -0.29
CA LEU A 567 -7.57 -32.89 1.04
C LEU A 567 -8.88 -33.61 1.32
N ARG A 568 -9.65 -33.90 0.26
CA ARG A 568 -10.96 -34.58 0.35
C ARG A 568 -10.89 -36.06 0.01
N ALA A 569 -9.75 -36.52 -0.52
CA ALA A 569 -9.56 -37.92 -0.89
C ALA A 569 -9.59 -38.84 0.33
N THR A 570 -10.14 -40.04 0.15
CA THR A 570 -10.20 -41.06 1.18
C THR A 570 -8.81 -41.65 1.42
N VAL A 571 -8.34 -41.57 2.66
CA VAL A 571 -7.10 -42.21 3.09
C VAL A 571 -7.41 -43.67 3.42
N GLN A 572 -6.81 -44.60 2.68
CA GLN A 572 -6.89 -46.02 2.99
C GLN A 572 -5.72 -46.38 3.90
N GLU A 573 -6.00 -46.64 5.18
CA GLU A 573 -4.99 -46.93 6.21
C GLU A 573 -4.50 -48.39 6.15
N ASP A 574 -3.20 -48.62 6.43
CA ASP A 574 -2.51 -49.93 6.48
C ASP A 574 -2.84 -50.89 5.31
N VAL A 575 -2.75 -50.38 4.09
CA VAL A 575 -3.03 -51.15 2.89
C VAL A 575 -1.87 -52.09 2.58
N ARG A 576 -2.16 -53.40 2.48
CA ARG A 576 -1.22 -54.44 2.04
C ARG A 576 -1.70 -55.08 0.74
N ARG A 577 -1.59 -54.34 -0.36
CA ARG A 577 -2.04 -54.80 -1.67
C ARG A 577 -1.04 -54.47 -2.77
N VAL A 578 -1.15 -55.21 -3.87
CA VAL A 578 -0.45 -54.88 -5.12
C VAL A 578 -1.30 -53.84 -5.84
N ILE A 579 -0.75 -52.64 -6.06
CA ILE A 579 -1.41 -51.56 -6.78
C ILE A 579 -0.82 -51.40 -8.18
N ASN A 580 -1.63 -50.89 -9.11
CA ASN A 580 -1.15 -50.42 -10.41
C ASN A 580 -0.65 -48.98 -10.24
N THR A 581 0.63 -48.75 -10.51
CA THR A 581 1.26 -47.44 -10.42
C THR A 581 2.26 -47.24 -11.57
N THR A 582 3.03 -46.15 -11.56
CA THR A 582 4.12 -45.92 -12.51
C THR A 582 5.45 -45.78 -11.79
N VAL A 583 6.55 -46.07 -12.49
CA VAL A 583 7.91 -45.88 -11.96
C VAL A 583 8.10 -44.44 -11.46
N GLY A 584 7.57 -43.45 -12.18
CA GLY A 584 7.69 -42.05 -11.82
C GLY A 584 6.88 -41.66 -10.59
N ARG A 585 5.68 -42.22 -10.38
CA ARG A 585 4.93 -42.05 -9.12
C ARG A 585 5.70 -42.63 -7.93
N VAL A 586 6.42 -43.73 -8.13
CA VAL A 586 7.29 -44.31 -7.09
C VAL A 586 8.41 -43.33 -6.71
N ILE A 587 9.12 -42.79 -7.69
CA ILE A 587 10.17 -41.78 -7.46
C ILE A 587 9.61 -40.52 -6.77
N PHE A 588 8.42 -40.09 -7.19
CA PHE A 588 7.76 -38.94 -6.60
C PHE A 588 7.46 -39.18 -5.11
N ASN A 589 6.90 -40.34 -4.76
CA ASN A 589 6.60 -40.66 -3.37
C ASN A 589 7.85 -40.90 -2.51
N ASP A 590 8.96 -41.39 -3.08
CA ASP A 590 10.23 -41.53 -2.38
C ASP A 590 10.84 -40.17 -1.99
N SER A 591 10.64 -39.15 -2.82
CA SER A 591 11.11 -37.78 -2.56
C SER A 591 10.30 -37.01 -1.51
N ILE A 592 9.13 -37.52 -1.14
CA ILE A 592 8.19 -36.88 -0.23
C ILE A 592 8.48 -37.32 1.21
N PRO A 593 8.32 -36.46 2.22
CA PRO A 593 8.60 -36.81 3.61
C PRO A 593 7.78 -38.02 4.12
N ALA A 594 8.44 -38.85 4.93
CA ALA A 594 7.82 -39.97 5.64
C ALA A 594 6.69 -39.47 6.55
N GLY A 595 5.45 -39.80 6.20
CA GLY A 595 4.24 -39.31 6.89
C GLY A 595 3.11 -38.91 5.94
N LEU A 596 3.40 -38.72 4.65
CA LEU A 596 2.35 -38.66 3.63
C LEU A 596 1.97 -40.06 3.14
N PRO A 597 0.67 -40.35 2.96
CA PRO A 597 0.22 -41.56 2.27
C PRO A 597 0.81 -41.64 0.86
N PHE A 598 0.96 -42.85 0.33
CA PHE A 598 1.37 -43.03 -1.05
C PHE A 598 0.33 -42.41 -1.99
N ILE A 599 0.74 -41.46 -2.81
CA ILE A 599 -0.15 -40.75 -3.74
C ILE A 599 -0.09 -41.45 -5.10
N ASN A 600 -1.20 -42.07 -5.51
CA ASN A 600 -1.34 -42.71 -6.81
C ASN A 600 -2.28 -41.92 -7.71
N GLY A 601 -1.72 -41.18 -8.67
CA GLY A 601 -2.49 -40.43 -9.67
C GLY A 601 -1.62 -39.45 -10.45
N THR A 602 -2.18 -38.88 -11.51
CA THR A 602 -1.50 -37.84 -12.30
C THR A 602 -1.71 -36.49 -11.63
N LEU A 603 -0.60 -35.83 -11.27
CA LEU A 603 -0.64 -34.58 -10.50
C LEU A 603 -0.54 -33.36 -11.41
N LYS A 604 -1.61 -32.56 -11.43
CA LYS A 604 -1.62 -31.23 -12.05
C LYS A 604 -1.27 -30.17 -11.01
N LYS A 605 -1.22 -28.90 -11.43
CA LYS A 605 -1.01 -27.77 -10.51
C LYS A 605 -1.93 -27.80 -9.29
N LYS A 606 -3.23 -28.07 -9.50
CA LYS A 606 -4.23 -28.15 -8.41
C LYS A 606 -3.91 -29.25 -7.41
N GLY A 607 -3.57 -30.44 -7.91
CA GLY A 607 -3.12 -31.57 -7.09
C GLY A 607 -1.91 -31.19 -6.23
N LEU A 608 -0.86 -30.61 -6.84
CA LEU A 608 0.32 -30.17 -6.09
C LEU A 608 -0.01 -29.13 -5.01
N THR A 609 -0.88 -28.15 -5.29
CA THR A 609 -1.35 -27.20 -4.26
C THR A 609 -2.05 -27.92 -3.11
N SER A 610 -2.90 -28.91 -3.43
CA SER A 610 -3.64 -29.69 -2.44
C SER A 610 -2.70 -30.52 -1.55
N ILE A 611 -1.63 -31.10 -2.12
CA ILE A 611 -0.59 -31.82 -1.35
C ILE A 611 0.12 -30.88 -0.36
N VAL A 612 0.51 -29.68 -0.80
CA VAL A 612 1.18 -28.72 0.08
C VAL A 612 0.27 -28.34 1.25
N ASN A 613 -1.02 -28.14 0.98
CA ASN A 613 -1.98 -27.84 2.04
C ASN A 613 -2.18 -29.03 2.99
N TYR A 614 -2.30 -30.24 2.45
CA TYR A 614 -2.44 -31.47 3.24
C TYR A 614 -1.22 -31.69 4.15
N SER A 615 -0.02 -31.51 3.61
CA SER A 615 1.24 -31.57 4.37
C SER A 615 1.26 -30.53 5.50
N HIS A 616 0.84 -29.29 5.22
CA HIS A 616 0.83 -28.24 6.23
C HIS A 616 -0.12 -28.54 7.40
N ILE A 617 -1.32 -29.05 7.10
CA ILE A 617 -2.34 -29.36 8.11
C ILE A 617 -1.95 -30.59 8.95
N ARG A 618 -1.43 -31.66 8.32
CA ARG A 618 -1.16 -32.95 8.98
C ARG A 618 0.23 -33.08 9.57
N LEU A 619 1.26 -32.65 8.84
CA LEU A 619 2.67 -32.82 9.22
C LEU A 619 3.28 -31.56 9.83
N GLY A 620 2.62 -30.41 9.65
CA GLY A 620 3.06 -29.13 10.17
C GLY A 620 4.11 -28.44 9.30
N HIS A 621 4.54 -27.28 9.80
CA HIS A 621 5.28 -26.28 9.03
C HIS A 621 6.66 -26.74 8.53
N GLU A 622 7.50 -27.27 9.41
CA GLU A 622 8.90 -27.60 9.11
C GLU A 622 9.03 -28.66 8.01
N MET A 623 8.18 -29.69 8.09
CA MET A 623 8.16 -30.77 7.12
C MET A 623 7.65 -30.29 5.75
N THR A 624 6.67 -29.37 5.73
CA THR A 624 6.19 -28.75 4.49
C THR A 624 7.28 -27.94 3.80
N VAL A 625 8.09 -27.17 4.53
CA VAL A 625 9.20 -26.39 3.94
C VAL A 625 10.21 -27.32 3.28
N LYS A 626 10.60 -28.40 3.98
CA LYS A 626 11.51 -29.40 3.43
C LYS A 626 10.94 -30.04 2.15
N MET A 627 9.68 -30.45 2.21
CA MET A 627 8.96 -31.01 1.06
C MET A 627 8.93 -30.06 -0.15
N LEU A 628 8.74 -28.75 0.08
CA LEU A 628 8.73 -27.77 -1.00
C LEU A 628 10.09 -27.65 -1.70
N ASP A 629 11.18 -27.70 -0.93
CA ASP A 629 12.54 -27.69 -1.47
C ASP A 629 12.84 -28.98 -2.26
N ASP A 630 12.39 -30.14 -1.76
CA ASP A 630 12.54 -31.43 -2.43
C ASP A 630 11.71 -31.51 -3.73
N LEU A 631 10.45 -31.05 -3.69
CA LEU A 631 9.58 -30.96 -4.88
C LEU A 631 10.14 -30.02 -5.94
N LYS A 632 10.74 -28.90 -5.54
CA LYS A 632 11.43 -27.97 -6.44
C LYS A 632 12.59 -28.68 -7.14
N ALA A 633 13.46 -29.35 -6.38
CA ALA A 633 14.63 -30.03 -6.93
C ALA A 633 14.22 -31.15 -7.90
N LEU A 634 13.24 -31.98 -7.50
CA LEU A 634 12.69 -33.04 -8.34
C LEU A 634 12.04 -32.49 -9.61
N GLY A 635 11.19 -31.46 -9.48
CA GLY A 635 10.50 -30.85 -10.60
C GLY A 635 11.47 -30.32 -11.66
N PHE A 636 12.50 -29.57 -11.25
CA PHE A 636 13.51 -29.07 -12.20
C PHE A 636 14.34 -30.19 -12.84
N LEU A 637 14.71 -31.22 -12.08
CA LEU A 637 15.48 -32.35 -12.60
C LEU A 637 14.70 -33.09 -13.69
N TYR A 638 13.44 -33.45 -13.42
CA TYR A 638 12.62 -34.21 -14.36
C TYR A 638 12.08 -33.37 -15.50
N ALA A 639 11.84 -32.06 -15.30
CA ALA A 639 11.56 -31.15 -16.42
C ALA A 639 12.73 -31.10 -17.41
N THR A 640 13.97 -31.04 -16.89
CA THR A 640 15.18 -31.07 -17.73
C THR A 640 15.36 -32.41 -18.44
N LYS A 641 15.18 -33.53 -17.73
CA LYS A 641 15.26 -34.88 -18.32
C LYS A 641 14.19 -35.15 -19.36
N ALA A 642 13.00 -34.58 -19.19
CA ALA A 642 11.89 -34.72 -20.13
C ALA A 642 12.20 -34.07 -21.49
N GLY A 643 13.07 -33.04 -21.52
CA GLY A 643 13.50 -32.38 -22.76
C GLY A 643 12.34 -31.76 -23.55
N ILE A 644 11.27 -31.32 -22.87
CA ILE A 644 10.07 -30.78 -23.51
C ILE A 644 10.45 -29.46 -24.21
N SER A 645 10.23 -29.42 -25.52
CA SER A 645 10.43 -28.25 -26.37
C SER A 645 9.13 -27.92 -27.12
N ILE A 646 9.01 -26.74 -27.71
CA ILE A 646 7.85 -26.36 -28.53
C ILE A 646 8.33 -26.11 -29.95
N GLY A 647 7.82 -26.87 -30.90
CA GLY A 647 7.97 -26.66 -32.33
C GLY A 647 6.73 -26.02 -32.96
N ILE A 648 6.89 -25.49 -34.17
CA ILE A 648 5.74 -24.99 -34.96
C ILE A 648 4.79 -26.12 -35.37
N ASP A 649 5.32 -27.34 -35.52
CA ASP A 649 4.53 -28.49 -35.93
C ASP A 649 3.61 -29.00 -34.83
N ASP A 650 3.91 -28.73 -33.56
CA ASP A 650 3.09 -29.10 -32.41
C ASP A 650 1.72 -28.39 -32.38
N LEU A 651 1.63 -27.24 -33.06
CA LEU A 651 0.44 -26.40 -33.19
C LEU A 651 -0.55 -26.93 -34.24
N VAL A 652 -1.15 -28.10 -34.01
CA VAL A 652 -2.02 -28.76 -35.01
C VAL A 652 -3.27 -27.94 -35.33
N THR A 653 -3.38 -27.48 -36.59
CA THR A 653 -4.59 -26.85 -37.14
C THR A 653 -5.55 -27.93 -37.63
N PRO A 654 -6.82 -27.97 -37.17
CA PRO A 654 -7.75 -29.02 -37.59
C PRO A 654 -8.18 -28.82 -39.04
N ASP A 655 -8.18 -29.88 -39.85
CA ASP A 655 -8.62 -29.81 -41.26
C ASP A 655 -10.09 -29.39 -41.40
N ALA A 656 -10.92 -29.79 -40.42
CA ALA A 656 -12.32 -29.39 -40.31
C ALA A 656 -12.52 -27.86 -40.16
N LYS A 657 -11.47 -27.08 -39.85
CA LYS A 657 -11.57 -25.62 -39.77
C LYS A 657 -12.08 -25.00 -41.06
N LYS A 658 -11.58 -25.45 -42.22
CA LYS A 658 -11.96 -24.85 -43.52
C LYS A 658 -13.45 -25.05 -43.82
N THR A 659 -13.97 -26.23 -43.53
CA THR A 659 -15.39 -26.55 -43.76
C THR A 659 -16.29 -25.82 -42.77
N LEU A 660 -15.90 -25.72 -41.50
CA LEU A 660 -16.66 -24.98 -40.48
C LEU A 660 -16.74 -23.49 -40.77
N VAL A 661 -15.63 -22.88 -41.21
CA VAL A 661 -15.59 -21.45 -41.56
C VAL A 661 -16.41 -21.17 -42.83
N ALA A 662 -16.31 -22.02 -43.85
CA ALA A 662 -17.11 -21.87 -45.07
C ALA A 662 -18.62 -21.99 -44.80
N LYS A 663 -19.03 -22.91 -43.91
CA LYS A 663 -20.42 -23.02 -43.47
C LYS A 663 -20.90 -21.76 -42.75
N ALA A 664 -20.09 -21.24 -41.83
CA ALA A 664 -20.40 -20.00 -41.11
C ALA A 664 -20.57 -18.80 -42.05
N GLU A 665 -19.76 -18.71 -43.11
CA GLU A 665 -19.88 -17.67 -44.13
C GLU A 665 -21.20 -17.77 -44.90
N SER A 666 -21.62 -18.98 -45.26
CA SER A 666 -22.94 -19.22 -45.87
C SER A 666 -24.07 -18.79 -44.94
N ASP A 667 -24.02 -19.21 -43.67
CA ASP A 667 -25.05 -18.88 -42.68
C ASP A 667 -25.15 -17.35 -42.47
N VAL A 668 -24.03 -16.63 -42.54
CA VAL A 668 -24.01 -15.15 -42.45
C VAL A 668 -24.61 -14.50 -43.68
N ILE A 669 -24.34 -15.03 -44.88
CA ILE A 669 -24.95 -14.54 -46.13
C ILE A 669 -26.47 -14.73 -46.08
N ASP A 670 -26.97 -15.85 -45.58
CA ASP A 670 -28.40 -16.11 -45.43
C ASP A 670 -29.06 -15.12 -44.44
N VAL A 671 -28.37 -14.79 -43.35
CA VAL A 671 -28.83 -13.75 -42.39
C VAL A 671 -28.83 -12.37 -43.03
N GLU A 672 -27.86 -12.06 -43.90
CA GLU A 672 -27.78 -10.80 -44.62
C GLU A 672 -28.89 -10.68 -45.69
N GLN A 673 -29.22 -11.78 -46.37
CA GLN A 673 -30.38 -11.86 -47.27
C GLN A 673 -31.69 -11.64 -46.53
N GLN A 674 -31.90 -12.29 -45.37
CA GLN A 674 -33.09 -12.06 -44.53
C GLN A 674 -33.25 -10.59 -44.13
N TYR A 675 -32.14 -9.87 -43.93
CA TYR A 675 -32.17 -8.43 -43.65
C TYR A 675 -32.54 -7.61 -44.89
N LEU A 676 -31.98 -7.95 -46.06
CA LEU A 676 -32.32 -7.29 -47.33
C LEU A 676 -33.79 -7.51 -47.73
N ASP A 677 -34.34 -8.69 -47.43
CA ASP A 677 -35.74 -9.05 -47.65
C ASP A 677 -36.70 -8.43 -46.61
N GLY A 678 -36.16 -7.71 -45.60
CA GLY A 678 -36.94 -7.03 -44.56
C GLY A 678 -37.53 -7.94 -43.49
N VAL A 679 -37.09 -9.21 -43.39
CA VAL A 679 -37.59 -10.20 -42.44
C VAL A 679 -37.06 -9.94 -41.02
N ILE A 680 -35.84 -9.39 -40.89
CA ILE A 680 -35.19 -9.13 -39.60
C ILE A 680 -34.73 -7.67 -39.50
N THR A 681 -34.60 -7.18 -38.27
CA THR A 681 -34.03 -5.85 -38.00
C THR A 681 -32.49 -5.87 -38.02
N ASN A 682 -31.85 -4.71 -38.17
CA ASN A 682 -30.37 -4.62 -38.17
C ASN A 682 -29.76 -5.05 -36.81
N GLY A 683 -30.47 -4.81 -35.70
CA GLY A 683 -30.03 -5.27 -34.38
C GLY A 683 -30.06 -6.79 -34.25
N GLU A 684 -31.11 -7.43 -34.74
CA GLU A 684 -31.21 -8.90 -34.79
C GLU A 684 -30.20 -9.51 -35.75
N ARG A 685 -29.97 -8.90 -36.91
CA ARG A 685 -28.90 -9.27 -37.86
C ARG A 685 -27.56 -9.28 -37.13
N TYR A 686 -27.20 -8.19 -36.47
CA TYR A 686 -25.95 -8.06 -35.71
C TYR A 686 -25.79 -9.17 -34.67
N ASN A 687 -26.82 -9.38 -33.83
CA ASN A 687 -26.78 -10.39 -32.77
C ASN A 687 -26.67 -11.81 -33.32
N LYS A 688 -27.38 -12.12 -34.42
CA LYS A 688 -27.28 -13.43 -35.10
C LYS A 688 -25.88 -13.66 -35.67
N VAL A 689 -25.29 -12.69 -36.35
CA VAL A 689 -23.93 -12.78 -36.91
C VAL A 689 -22.90 -13.02 -35.80
N VAL A 690 -22.99 -12.29 -34.70
CA VAL A 690 -22.12 -12.47 -33.53
C VAL A 690 -22.28 -13.88 -32.94
N ALA A 691 -23.51 -14.38 -32.80
CA ALA A 691 -23.78 -15.72 -32.28
C ALA A 691 -23.18 -16.83 -33.16
N ILE A 692 -23.38 -16.76 -34.49
CA ILE A 692 -22.84 -17.73 -35.46
C ILE A 692 -21.31 -17.82 -35.32
N TRP A 693 -20.62 -16.67 -35.31
CA TRP A 693 -19.17 -16.66 -35.22
C TRP A 693 -18.64 -17.11 -33.86
N SER A 694 -19.36 -16.83 -32.77
CA SER A 694 -19.01 -17.33 -31.44
C SER A 694 -19.09 -18.86 -31.39
N GLU A 695 -20.19 -19.43 -31.88
CA GLU A 695 -20.41 -20.89 -31.88
C GLU A 695 -19.35 -21.61 -32.73
N VAL A 696 -19.03 -21.06 -33.92
CA VAL A 696 -18.02 -21.63 -34.82
C VAL A 696 -16.63 -21.56 -34.19
N THR A 697 -16.29 -20.45 -33.52
CA THR A 697 -15.01 -20.31 -32.82
C THR A 697 -14.83 -21.38 -31.75
N ASP A 698 -15.89 -21.73 -31.02
CA ASP A 698 -15.86 -22.77 -29.99
C ASP A 698 -15.84 -24.19 -30.58
N LYS A 699 -16.54 -24.44 -31.69
CA LYS A 699 -16.46 -25.70 -32.44
C LYS A 699 -15.05 -25.95 -32.97
N VAL A 700 -14.42 -24.95 -33.58
CA VAL A 700 -13.04 -25.04 -34.09
C VAL A 700 -12.07 -25.34 -32.94
N ALA A 701 -12.27 -24.74 -31.76
CA ALA A 701 -11.45 -25.02 -30.59
C ALA A 701 -11.55 -26.49 -30.13
N LYS A 702 -12.76 -27.05 -30.09
CA LYS A 702 -12.99 -28.45 -29.70
C LYS A 702 -12.34 -29.42 -30.70
N GLU A 703 -12.50 -29.17 -31.99
CA GLU A 703 -11.88 -30.01 -33.03
C GLU A 703 -10.35 -29.92 -33.05
N MET A 704 -9.79 -28.76 -32.71
CA MET A 704 -8.34 -28.59 -32.56
C MET A 704 -7.78 -29.48 -31.45
N PHE A 705 -8.40 -29.52 -30.27
CA PHE A 705 -7.96 -30.40 -29.17
C PHE A 705 -8.07 -31.87 -29.54
N LYS A 706 -9.17 -32.28 -30.19
CA LYS A 706 -9.31 -33.66 -30.70
C LYS A 706 -8.22 -34.04 -31.69
N ALA A 707 -7.85 -33.13 -32.60
CA ALA A 707 -6.79 -33.36 -33.58
C ALA A 707 -5.41 -33.51 -32.90
N MET A 708 -5.15 -32.73 -31.83
CA MET A 708 -3.93 -32.86 -31.04
C MET A 708 -3.87 -34.20 -30.29
N ASP A 709 -4.97 -34.62 -29.66
CA ASP A 709 -5.07 -35.90 -28.95
C ASP A 709 -4.93 -37.10 -29.90
N GLN A 710 -5.54 -37.02 -31.09
CA GLN A 710 -5.45 -38.08 -32.08
C GLN A 710 -4.00 -38.25 -32.57
N ARG A 711 -3.31 -37.13 -32.85
CA ARG A 711 -1.91 -37.16 -33.24
C ARG A 711 -1.03 -37.79 -32.17
N GLU A 712 -1.24 -37.47 -30.89
CA GLU A 712 -0.49 -38.06 -29.78
C GLU A 712 -0.68 -39.59 -29.71
N LYS A 713 -1.88 -40.09 -30.00
CA LYS A 713 -2.14 -41.54 -30.09
C LYS A 713 -1.47 -42.19 -31.29
N ASP A 714 -1.48 -41.51 -32.44
CA ASP A 714 -0.95 -42.05 -33.69
C ASP A 714 0.60 -42.09 -33.70
N THR A 715 1.27 -41.07 -33.12
CA THR A 715 2.73 -41.01 -33.06
C THR A 715 3.33 -41.69 -31.83
N GLY A 716 2.53 -41.89 -30.76
CA GLY A 716 3.03 -42.37 -29.47
C GLY A 716 3.98 -41.38 -28.77
N GLU A 717 4.00 -40.12 -29.23
CA GLU A 717 4.81 -39.03 -28.71
C GLU A 717 3.91 -37.97 -28.06
N LEU A 718 4.35 -37.48 -26.90
CA LEU A 718 3.59 -36.50 -26.11
C LEU A 718 3.59 -35.14 -26.83
N ASN A 719 2.41 -34.54 -27.01
CA ASN A 719 2.33 -33.17 -27.54
C ASN A 719 2.71 -32.15 -26.43
N PRO A 720 3.80 -31.38 -26.58
CA PRO A 720 4.27 -30.43 -25.58
C PRO A 720 3.22 -29.39 -25.17
N ILE A 721 2.43 -28.89 -26.13
CA ILE A 721 1.45 -27.82 -25.91
C ILE A 721 0.28 -28.35 -25.07
N LEU A 722 -0.16 -29.57 -25.36
CA LEU A 722 -1.20 -30.23 -24.60
C LEU A 722 -0.72 -30.50 -23.17
N VAL A 723 0.51 -31.00 -23.00
CA VAL A 723 1.12 -31.24 -21.68
C VAL A 723 1.19 -29.94 -20.86
N MET A 724 1.63 -28.82 -21.45
CA MET A 724 1.69 -27.53 -20.74
C MET A 724 0.31 -27.01 -20.33
N SER A 725 -0.69 -27.20 -21.20
CA SER A 725 -2.08 -26.80 -20.93
C SER A 725 -2.73 -27.67 -19.87
N ASP A 726 -2.61 -29.00 -19.99
CA ASP A 726 -3.30 -29.97 -19.13
C ASP A 726 -2.70 -30.01 -17.73
N SER A 727 -1.37 -29.88 -17.62
CA SER A 727 -0.69 -29.75 -16.32
C SER A 727 -1.08 -28.49 -15.56
N GLY A 728 -1.58 -27.46 -16.25
CA GLY A 728 -1.84 -26.13 -15.69
C GLY A 728 -0.56 -25.36 -15.35
N ALA A 729 0.59 -25.79 -15.88
CA ALA A 729 1.88 -25.13 -15.71
C ALA A 729 1.90 -23.75 -16.37
N ARG A 730 1.53 -23.69 -17.66
CA ARG A 730 1.45 -22.46 -18.45
C ARG A 730 0.58 -22.67 -19.69
N GLY A 731 -0.23 -21.67 -20.01
CA GLY A 731 -1.12 -21.70 -21.18
C GLY A 731 -2.57 -21.94 -20.78
N SER A 732 -3.48 -21.19 -21.40
CA SER A 732 -4.92 -21.45 -21.31
C SER A 732 -5.46 -22.02 -22.62
N ALA A 733 -6.57 -22.75 -22.55
CA ALA A 733 -7.24 -23.27 -23.75
C ALA A 733 -7.56 -22.15 -24.76
N GLN A 734 -7.88 -20.94 -24.27
CA GLN A 734 -8.12 -19.77 -25.11
C GLN A 734 -6.85 -19.28 -25.83
N GLN A 735 -5.68 -19.33 -25.18
CA GLN A 735 -4.40 -18.96 -25.81
C GLN A 735 -4.04 -19.95 -26.92
N ILE A 736 -4.21 -21.26 -26.66
CA ILE A 736 -3.93 -22.32 -27.64
C ILE A 736 -4.86 -22.20 -28.83
N ARG A 737 -6.15 -21.91 -28.58
CA ARG A 737 -7.14 -21.60 -29.63
C ARG A 737 -6.68 -20.45 -30.54
N GLN A 738 -6.06 -19.41 -30.00
CA GLN A 738 -5.55 -18.30 -30.81
C GLN A 738 -4.31 -18.67 -31.63
N LEU A 739 -3.51 -19.63 -31.15
CA LEU A 739 -2.30 -20.08 -31.85
C LEU A 739 -2.62 -21.01 -33.04
N ALA A 740 -3.48 -22.01 -32.84
CA ALA A 740 -3.74 -23.08 -33.82
C ALA A 740 -5.21 -23.17 -34.30
N GLY A 741 -6.17 -22.56 -33.60
CA GLY A 741 -7.58 -22.53 -34.01
C GLY A 741 -7.89 -21.34 -34.90
N MET A 742 -8.58 -20.35 -34.32
CA MET A 742 -8.85 -19.03 -34.89
C MET A 742 -8.97 -18.01 -33.76
N ARG A 743 -8.71 -16.72 -34.02
CA ARG A 743 -8.87 -15.68 -32.99
C ARG A 743 -10.34 -15.34 -32.70
N GLY A 744 -11.19 -15.41 -33.72
CA GLY A 744 -12.62 -15.11 -33.58
C GLY A 744 -12.92 -13.60 -33.53
N LEU A 745 -13.95 -13.23 -32.79
CA LEU A 745 -14.47 -11.87 -32.70
C LEU A 745 -13.60 -10.97 -31.80
N MET A 746 -13.55 -9.68 -32.12
CA MET A 746 -12.78 -8.66 -31.38
C MET A 746 -13.67 -7.52 -30.93
N ALA A 747 -13.41 -6.98 -29.74
CA ALA A 747 -14.14 -5.84 -29.21
C ALA A 747 -13.48 -4.51 -29.62
N LYS A 748 -14.32 -3.53 -29.98
CA LYS A 748 -13.93 -2.12 -30.11
C LYS A 748 -13.63 -1.52 -28.74
N PRO A 749 -12.98 -0.35 -28.68
CA PRO A 749 -12.78 0.34 -27.41
C PRO A 749 -14.10 0.74 -26.71
N SER A 750 -15.19 0.90 -27.46
CA SER A 750 -16.54 1.14 -26.91
C SER A 750 -17.13 -0.08 -26.19
N GLY A 751 -16.64 -1.29 -26.46
CA GLY A 751 -17.22 -2.55 -25.98
C GLY A 751 -18.07 -3.29 -27.00
N GLU A 752 -18.46 -2.63 -28.11
CA GLU A 752 -19.14 -3.30 -29.23
C GLU A 752 -18.22 -4.33 -29.88
N ILE A 753 -18.79 -5.47 -30.28
CA ILE A 753 -18.08 -6.51 -31.01
C ILE A 753 -18.04 -6.13 -32.49
N ILE A 754 -16.88 -6.31 -33.12
CA ILE A 754 -16.71 -6.13 -34.57
C ILE A 754 -17.28 -7.35 -35.28
N GLU A 755 -18.26 -7.13 -36.16
CA GLU A 755 -18.97 -8.20 -36.90
C GLU A 755 -18.04 -9.09 -37.73
N THR A 756 -16.94 -8.51 -38.23
CA THR A 756 -15.94 -9.23 -39.02
C THR A 756 -14.95 -9.96 -38.10
N PRO A 757 -14.97 -11.31 -38.05
CA PRO A 757 -14.05 -12.07 -37.21
C PRO A 757 -12.65 -12.17 -37.83
N ILE A 758 -11.68 -12.52 -36.99
CA ILE A 758 -10.36 -12.95 -37.42
C ILE A 758 -10.37 -14.48 -37.60
N ARG A 759 -10.41 -14.91 -38.87
CA ARG A 759 -10.46 -16.32 -39.29
C ARG A 759 -9.11 -17.02 -39.15
N ALA A 760 -8.03 -16.26 -39.32
CA ALA A 760 -6.67 -16.74 -39.19
C ALA A 760 -6.27 -16.97 -37.72
N ASN A 761 -5.20 -17.73 -37.53
CA ASN A 761 -4.51 -17.93 -36.26
C ASN A 761 -3.05 -17.43 -36.34
N PHE A 762 -2.31 -17.49 -35.24
CA PHE A 762 -0.91 -17.05 -35.25
C PHE A 762 0.03 -17.97 -36.02
N ARG A 763 -0.29 -19.27 -36.16
CA ARG A 763 0.49 -20.21 -36.99
C ARG A 763 0.42 -19.86 -38.48
N GLU A 764 -0.76 -19.52 -38.98
CA GLU A 764 -1.03 -19.14 -40.37
C GLU A 764 -0.59 -17.71 -40.69
N GLY A 765 -0.58 -16.83 -39.66
CA GLY A 765 -0.32 -15.41 -39.80
C GLY A 765 -1.59 -14.60 -40.09
N LEU A 766 -1.59 -13.32 -39.70
CA LEU A 766 -2.73 -12.41 -39.88
C LEU A 766 -2.46 -11.45 -41.04
N ASN A 767 -3.51 -11.11 -41.78
CA ASN A 767 -3.44 -10.03 -42.75
C ASN A 767 -3.47 -8.64 -42.06
N VAL A 768 -3.13 -7.58 -42.79
CA VAL A 768 -3.00 -6.21 -42.23
C VAL A 768 -4.29 -5.74 -41.56
N LEU A 769 -5.45 -6.00 -42.17
CA LEU A 769 -6.75 -5.58 -41.63
C LEU A 769 -7.12 -6.33 -40.34
N GLN A 770 -6.92 -7.65 -40.31
CA GLN A 770 -7.15 -8.48 -39.11
C GLN A 770 -6.20 -8.09 -37.98
N TYR A 771 -4.94 -7.83 -38.30
CA TYR A 771 -3.98 -7.35 -37.31
C TYR A 771 -4.40 -6.00 -36.76
N PHE A 772 -4.77 -5.05 -37.62
CA PHE A 772 -5.27 -3.73 -37.24
C PHE A 772 -6.48 -3.81 -36.30
N ILE A 773 -7.50 -4.61 -36.65
CA ILE A 773 -8.68 -4.86 -35.82
C ILE A 773 -8.28 -5.32 -34.42
N SER A 774 -7.27 -6.18 -34.33
CA SER A 774 -6.83 -6.72 -33.04
C SER A 774 -6.09 -5.72 -32.15
N THR A 775 -5.54 -4.64 -32.73
CA THR A 775 -4.81 -3.63 -31.96
C THR A 775 -5.73 -2.84 -31.02
N HIS A 776 -7.02 -2.71 -31.35
CA HIS A 776 -7.99 -2.00 -30.52
C HIS A 776 -8.12 -2.62 -29.13
N GLY A 777 -8.39 -3.93 -29.09
CA GLY A 777 -8.52 -4.67 -27.83
C GLY A 777 -7.21 -4.70 -27.04
N ALA A 778 -6.08 -4.94 -27.71
CA ALA A 778 -4.77 -4.99 -27.06
C ALA A 778 -4.38 -3.64 -26.43
N ARG A 779 -4.54 -2.53 -27.17
CA ARG A 779 -4.23 -1.18 -26.66
C ARG A 779 -5.15 -0.78 -25.51
N LYS A 780 -6.45 -1.08 -25.60
CA LYS A 780 -7.39 -0.83 -24.50
C LYS A 780 -7.00 -1.61 -23.25
N GLY A 781 -6.69 -2.90 -23.38
CA GLY A 781 -6.24 -3.72 -22.24
C GLY A 781 -4.98 -3.16 -21.55
N LEU A 782 -3.99 -2.72 -22.33
CA LEU A 782 -2.77 -2.09 -21.80
C LEU A 782 -3.07 -0.75 -21.11
N ALA A 783 -3.91 0.10 -21.72
CA ALA A 783 -4.31 1.38 -21.15
C ALA A 783 -5.11 1.21 -19.84
N ASP A 784 -6.07 0.28 -19.83
CA ASP A 784 -6.90 0.00 -18.64
C ASP A 784 -6.04 -0.53 -17.49
N THR A 785 -5.06 -1.40 -17.78
CA THR A 785 -4.14 -1.93 -16.75
C THR A 785 -3.31 -0.80 -16.13
N ALA A 786 -2.80 0.13 -16.95
CA ALA A 786 -2.04 1.28 -16.48
C ALA A 786 -2.90 2.25 -15.64
N LEU A 787 -4.15 2.50 -16.03
CA LEU A 787 -5.06 3.41 -15.31
C LEU A 787 -5.58 2.80 -14.00
N LYS A 788 -6.01 1.53 -14.01
CA LYS A 788 -6.57 0.84 -12.83
C LYS A 788 -5.58 0.69 -11.68
N THR A 789 -4.28 0.63 -11.98
CA THR A 789 -3.23 0.51 -10.97
C THR A 789 -3.29 1.63 -9.92
N ALA A 790 -3.65 2.86 -10.33
CA ALA A 790 -3.79 3.99 -9.42
C ALA A 790 -5.03 3.89 -8.51
N ASP A 791 -6.14 3.39 -9.04
CA ASP A 791 -7.41 3.28 -8.33
C ASP A 791 -7.38 2.17 -7.28
N SER A 792 -6.82 1.01 -7.62
CA SER A 792 -6.65 -0.10 -6.67
C SER A 792 -5.81 0.32 -5.46
N GLY A 793 -4.66 0.97 -5.69
CA GLY A 793 -3.82 1.47 -4.59
C GLY A 793 -4.50 2.58 -3.76
N TYR A 794 -5.39 3.36 -4.37
CA TYR A 794 -6.18 4.35 -3.66
C TYR A 794 -7.26 3.72 -2.77
N LEU A 795 -7.95 2.69 -3.25
CA LEU A 795 -8.93 1.93 -2.48
C LEU A 795 -8.27 1.25 -1.29
N THR A 796 -7.17 0.51 -1.50
CA THR A 796 -6.41 -0.12 -0.42
C THR A 796 -6.02 0.88 0.65
N ARG A 797 -5.53 2.06 0.25
CA ARG A 797 -5.20 3.12 1.21
C ARG A 797 -6.41 3.59 2.02
N ARG A 798 -7.57 3.77 1.39
CA ARG A 798 -8.80 4.17 2.11
C ARG A 798 -9.24 3.10 3.10
N LEU A 799 -9.10 1.82 2.74
CA LEU A 799 -9.43 0.71 3.63
C LEU A 799 -8.49 0.70 4.84
N VAL A 800 -7.17 0.80 4.61
CA VAL A 800 -6.17 0.91 5.67
C VAL A 800 -6.45 2.13 6.55
N ASP A 801 -6.69 3.32 5.98
CA ASP A 801 -6.97 4.55 6.76
C ASP A 801 -8.23 4.39 7.67
N VAL A 802 -9.17 3.49 7.36
CA VAL A 802 -10.39 3.24 8.16
C VAL A 802 -10.17 2.15 9.22
N ALA A 803 -9.40 1.11 8.90
CA ALA A 803 -9.28 -0.08 9.73
C ALA A 803 -7.92 -0.21 10.45
N GLN A 804 -6.98 0.73 10.25
CA GLN A 804 -5.64 0.71 10.85
C GLN A 804 -5.62 0.53 12.38
N ASP A 805 -6.63 1.05 13.09
CA ASP A 805 -6.71 0.99 14.55
C ASP A 805 -7.41 -0.30 15.07
N VAL A 806 -7.81 -1.21 14.18
CA VAL A 806 -8.49 -2.47 14.53
C VAL A 806 -7.44 -3.54 14.85
N ILE A 807 -7.24 -3.77 16.14
CA ILE A 807 -6.31 -4.76 16.70
C ILE A 807 -7.05 -5.78 17.56
N ILE A 808 -6.48 -6.97 17.75
CA ILE A 808 -6.99 -7.92 18.74
C ILE A 808 -6.57 -7.47 20.14
N SER A 809 -7.54 -7.16 21.01
CA SER A 809 -7.30 -6.55 22.32
C SER A 809 -7.58 -7.48 23.51
N GLU A 810 -8.50 -8.44 23.35
CA GLU A 810 -8.93 -9.33 24.42
C GLU A 810 -9.26 -10.73 23.89
N PRO A 811 -9.22 -11.78 24.73
CA PRO A 811 -9.50 -13.14 24.26
C PRO A 811 -10.98 -13.37 23.92
N ASP A 812 -11.91 -12.88 24.75
CA ASP A 812 -13.34 -13.07 24.56
C ASP A 812 -14.11 -11.85 25.05
N CYS A 813 -15.08 -11.38 24.26
CA CYS A 813 -15.96 -10.27 24.63
C CYS A 813 -17.27 -10.73 25.28
N GLY A 814 -17.54 -12.05 25.32
CA GLY A 814 -18.75 -12.64 25.91
C GLY A 814 -20.05 -12.37 25.14
N THR A 815 -20.00 -11.78 23.94
CA THR A 815 -21.21 -11.49 23.18
C THR A 815 -21.98 -12.76 22.81
N LEU A 816 -23.30 -12.69 22.95
CA LEU A 816 -24.28 -13.69 22.49
C LEU A 816 -24.82 -13.36 21.09
N ARG A 817 -24.29 -12.32 20.43
CA ARG A 817 -24.70 -11.91 19.09
C ARG A 817 -23.74 -12.47 18.05
N GLY A 818 -24.29 -13.08 17.02
CA GLY A 818 -23.52 -13.61 15.89
C GLY A 818 -24.30 -13.49 14.59
N ILE A 819 -23.68 -13.98 13.52
CA ILE A 819 -24.28 -14.05 12.19
C ILE A 819 -24.59 -15.51 11.84
N SER A 820 -25.54 -15.72 10.95
CA SER A 820 -25.83 -17.06 10.45
C SER A 820 -25.12 -17.29 9.12
N ALA A 821 -24.29 -18.33 9.07
CA ALA A 821 -23.66 -18.81 7.85
C ALA A 821 -24.52 -19.88 7.19
N THR A 822 -24.70 -19.76 5.88
CA THR A 822 -25.36 -20.71 4.99
C THR A 822 -24.53 -20.85 3.72
N ALA A 823 -24.68 -21.95 2.98
CA ALA A 823 -24.13 -22.05 1.63
C ALA A 823 -24.68 -20.93 0.73
N ILE A 824 -23.86 -20.45 -0.22
CA ILE A 824 -24.27 -19.43 -1.20
C ILE A 824 -24.63 -20.13 -2.49
N VAL A 825 -25.91 -20.08 -2.85
CA VAL A 825 -26.45 -20.67 -4.08
C VAL A 825 -26.91 -19.56 -5.00
N GLU A 826 -26.33 -19.47 -6.20
CA GLU A 826 -26.72 -18.50 -7.23
C GLU A 826 -27.06 -19.27 -8.51
N GLY A 827 -28.25 -19.06 -9.08
CA GLY A 827 -28.67 -19.73 -10.32
C GLY A 827 -28.84 -21.26 -10.22
N GLY A 828 -28.91 -21.83 -9.01
CA GLY A 828 -29.04 -23.28 -8.77
C GLY A 828 -27.70 -24.02 -8.62
N GLU A 829 -26.57 -23.33 -8.79
CA GLU A 829 -25.24 -23.85 -8.49
C GLU A 829 -24.77 -23.34 -7.12
N GLU A 830 -24.20 -24.24 -6.31
CA GLU A 830 -23.56 -23.89 -5.05
C GLU A 830 -22.19 -23.28 -5.36
N ILE A 831 -22.06 -21.95 -5.20
CA ILE A 831 -20.80 -21.23 -5.45
C ILE A 831 -19.81 -21.50 -4.32
N GLU A 832 -20.28 -21.43 -3.08
CA GLU A 832 -19.47 -21.60 -1.89
C GLU A 832 -20.19 -22.48 -0.88
N SER A 833 -19.51 -23.56 -0.48
CA SER A 833 -20.06 -24.56 0.42
C SER A 833 -20.16 -24.04 1.85
N LEU A 834 -21.11 -24.59 2.62
CA LEU A 834 -21.23 -24.24 4.04
C LEU A 834 -19.93 -24.51 4.80
N ARG A 835 -19.25 -25.63 4.50
CA ARG A 835 -17.97 -26.03 5.11
C ARG A 835 -16.92 -24.94 4.95
N ASP A 836 -16.70 -24.48 3.72
CA ASP A 836 -15.64 -23.50 3.43
C ASP A 836 -15.89 -22.16 4.13
N ARG A 837 -17.16 -21.80 4.37
CA ARG A 837 -17.55 -20.57 5.09
C ARG A 837 -17.36 -20.63 6.60
N ILE A 838 -17.49 -21.81 7.21
CA ILE A 838 -17.46 -21.98 8.67
C ILE A 838 -16.07 -22.36 9.21
N VAL A 839 -15.17 -22.89 8.37
CA VAL A 839 -13.81 -23.27 8.79
C VAL A 839 -13.08 -22.07 9.41
N GLY A 840 -12.46 -22.31 10.58
CA GLY A 840 -11.72 -21.31 11.35
C GLY A 840 -12.60 -20.27 12.05
N ARG A 841 -13.93 -20.42 12.02
CA ARG A 841 -14.86 -19.57 12.79
C ARG A 841 -15.22 -20.24 14.11
N THR A 842 -15.60 -19.41 15.09
CA THR A 842 -16.07 -19.88 16.38
C THR A 842 -17.59 -20.01 16.38
N SER A 843 -18.10 -21.15 16.83
CA SER A 843 -19.54 -21.40 17.00
C SER A 843 -20.14 -20.46 18.06
N LEU A 844 -21.38 -20.03 17.82
CA LEU A 844 -22.15 -19.29 18.82
C LEU A 844 -23.03 -20.21 19.66
N ASP A 845 -23.60 -21.24 19.03
CA ASP A 845 -24.42 -22.26 19.69
C ASP A 845 -23.84 -23.65 19.47
N ASP A 846 -24.35 -24.61 20.24
CA ASP A 846 -24.11 -26.02 20.02
C ASP A 846 -24.68 -26.44 18.65
N VAL A 847 -23.83 -27.01 17.80
CA VAL A 847 -24.25 -27.59 16.52
C VAL A 847 -24.54 -29.06 16.75
N ILE A 848 -25.80 -29.44 16.57
CA ILE A 848 -26.30 -30.79 16.85
C ILE A 848 -26.57 -31.51 15.52
N ASP A 849 -26.16 -32.77 15.42
CA ASP A 849 -26.53 -33.63 14.30
C ASP A 849 -28.05 -33.88 14.32
N PRO A 850 -28.79 -33.53 13.25
CA PRO A 850 -30.24 -33.72 13.21
C PRO A 850 -30.69 -35.19 13.22
N VAL A 851 -29.81 -36.13 12.87
CA VAL A 851 -30.10 -37.57 12.81
C VAL A 851 -29.73 -38.26 14.12
N GLU A 852 -28.50 -38.07 14.59
CA GLU A 852 -27.97 -38.77 15.78
C GLU A 852 -28.27 -38.05 17.10
N GLY A 853 -28.61 -36.76 17.07
CA GLY A 853 -28.81 -35.93 18.26
C GLY A 853 -27.52 -35.65 19.06
N ARG A 854 -26.36 -35.98 18.49
CA ARG A 854 -25.04 -35.74 19.08
C ARG A 854 -24.60 -34.29 18.83
N ILE A 855 -23.97 -33.66 19.82
CA ILE A 855 -23.32 -32.36 19.65
C ILE A 855 -22.03 -32.56 18.84
N ILE A 856 -21.96 -31.94 17.67
CA ILE A 856 -20.79 -31.96 16.77
C ILE A 856 -19.77 -30.91 17.26
N VAL A 857 -20.23 -29.69 17.54
CA VAL A 857 -19.39 -28.56 18.00
C VAL A 857 -20.08 -27.87 19.18
N GLY A 858 -19.35 -27.69 20.28
CA GLY A 858 -19.85 -26.99 21.47
C GLY A 858 -19.84 -25.47 21.31
N ILE A 859 -20.57 -24.75 22.17
CA ILE A 859 -20.57 -23.28 22.22
C ILE A 859 -19.16 -22.72 22.44
N GLY A 860 -18.72 -21.84 21.53
CA GLY A 860 -17.47 -21.11 21.70
C GLY A 860 -16.22 -21.87 21.26
N ASP A 861 -16.40 -23.06 20.68
CA ASP A 861 -15.33 -23.86 20.08
C ASP A 861 -15.03 -23.40 18.64
N GLU A 862 -13.77 -23.57 18.23
CA GLU A 862 -13.34 -23.32 16.86
C GLU A 862 -13.75 -24.47 15.94
N ILE A 863 -14.30 -24.13 14.78
CA ILE A 863 -14.71 -25.09 13.76
C ILE A 863 -13.49 -25.43 12.88
N ASN A 864 -12.90 -26.59 13.13
CA ASN A 864 -11.81 -27.14 12.32
C ASN A 864 -12.31 -27.81 11.01
N GLU A 865 -11.40 -28.18 10.11
CA GLU A 865 -11.71 -28.78 8.81
C GLU A 865 -12.50 -30.10 8.93
N ASP A 866 -12.17 -30.93 9.92
CA ASP A 866 -12.82 -32.21 10.18
C ASP A 866 -14.24 -32.00 10.74
N LEU A 867 -14.40 -31.08 11.70
CA LEU A 867 -15.70 -30.70 12.27
C LEU A 867 -16.61 -30.07 11.22
N ALA A 868 -16.05 -29.20 10.36
CA ALA A 868 -16.80 -28.60 9.27
C ALA A 868 -17.26 -29.64 8.23
N ALA A 869 -16.46 -30.67 7.98
CA ALA A 869 -16.85 -31.78 7.12
C ALA A 869 -17.96 -32.63 7.76
N GLU A 870 -17.91 -32.87 9.07
CA GLU A 870 -18.96 -33.56 9.83
C GLU A 870 -20.28 -32.77 9.82
N ILE A 871 -20.23 -31.45 10.02
CA ILE A 871 -21.40 -30.55 9.91
C ILE A 871 -22.02 -30.66 8.51
N GLN A 872 -21.21 -30.67 7.44
CA GLN A 872 -21.73 -30.79 6.09
C GLN A 872 -22.37 -32.17 5.83
N ARG A 873 -21.76 -33.25 6.33
CA ARG A 873 -22.29 -34.62 6.19
C ARG A 873 -23.60 -34.83 6.95
N SER A 874 -23.74 -34.21 8.13
CA SER A 874 -24.97 -34.25 8.94
C SER A 874 -26.15 -33.53 8.29
N GLY A 875 -25.93 -32.76 7.23
CA GLY A 875 -26.97 -32.06 6.47
C GLY A 875 -27.47 -30.77 7.13
N VAL A 876 -26.74 -30.23 8.12
CA VAL A 876 -27.06 -28.93 8.74
C VAL A 876 -26.95 -27.81 7.70
N GLN A 877 -28.03 -27.04 7.50
CA GLN A 877 -28.06 -25.98 6.49
C GLN A 877 -27.57 -24.62 6.98
N ARG A 878 -27.63 -24.38 8.30
CA ARG A 878 -27.37 -23.07 8.91
C ARG A 878 -26.64 -23.23 10.24
N VAL A 879 -25.54 -22.50 10.38
CA VAL A 879 -24.75 -22.44 11.62
C VAL A 879 -24.65 -20.99 12.08
N ARG A 880 -24.87 -20.73 13.37
CA ARG A 880 -24.60 -19.41 13.96
C ARG A 880 -23.14 -19.34 14.40
N ILE A 881 -22.43 -18.36 13.86
CA ILE A 881 -21.01 -18.11 14.13
C ILE A 881 -20.82 -16.72 14.75
N ARG A 882 -19.75 -16.57 15.54
CA ARG A 882 -19.33 -15.25 16.03
C ARG A 882 -18.73 -14.44 14.88
N SER A 883 -18.91 -13.12 14.94
CA SER A 883 -18.43 -12.20 13.90
C SER A 883 -17.79 -10.97 14.51
N VAL A 884 -16.82 -10.42 13.80
CA VAL A 884 -16.18 -9.13 14.11
C VAL A 884 -17.21 -7.99 14.15
N LEU A 885 -18.26 -8.05 13.32
CA LEU A 885 -19.31 -7.03 13.26
C LEU A 885 -20.21 -6.98 14.50
N THR A 886 -20.34 -8.10 15.22
CA THR A 886 -21.17 -8.23 16.42
C THR A 886 -20.34 -8.23 17.70
N CYS A 887 -19.03 -8.00 17.59
CA CYS A 887 -18.11 -7.97 18.74
C CYS A 887 -18.46 -6.80 19.67
N GLU A 888 -18.42 -7.06 20.98
CA GLU A 888 -18.70 -6.07 22.03
C GLU A 888 -17.44 -5.46 22.66
N SER A 889 -16.27 -5.77 22.10
CA SER A 889 -15.02 -5.16 22.51
C SER A 889 -15.05 -3.64 22.28
N ARG A 890 -14.59 -2.86 23.27
CA ARG A 890 -14.61 -1.39 23.20
C ARG A 890 -13.54 -0.82 22.27
N ARG A 891 -12.42 -1.51 22.10
CA ARG A 891 -11.28 -1.08 21.28
C ARG A 891 -10.77 -2.29 20.52
N GLY A 892 -10.94 -2.29 19.20
CA GLY A 892 -10.55 -3.42 18.37
C GLY A 892 -11.54 -4.59 18.46
N CYS A 893 -11.03 -5.81 18.46
CA CYS A 893 -11.83 -7.03 18.40
C CYS A 893 -11.27 -8.10 19.34
N CYS A 894 -12.08 -9.12 19.67
CA CYS A 894 -11.61 -10.25 20.47
C CYS A 894 -11.22 -11.45 19.60
N ILE A 895 -10.38 -12.34 20.15
CA ILE A 895 -9.90 -13.55 19.45
C ILE A 895 -11.08 -14.39 18.95
N LYS A 896 -12.03 -14.72 19.82
CA LYS A 896 -13.16 -15.59 19.45
C LYS A 896 -14.14 -14.98 18.43
N CYS A 897 -14.28 -13.66 18.36
CA CYS A 897 -15.12 -13.03 17.33
C CYS A 897 -14.44 -12.98 15.96
N TYR A 898 -13.10 -13.00 15.93
CA TYR A 898 -12.34 -13.09 14.70
C TYR A 898 -12.22 -14.55 14.22
N GLY A 899 -11.76 -15.43 15.11
CA GLY A 899 -11.50 -16.85 14.85
C GLY A 899 -10.02 -17.11 14.56
N ARG A 900 -9.78 -17.92 13.53
CA ARG A 900 -8.45 -18.39 13.10
C ARG A 900 -7.67 -17.33 12.34
N ASN A 901 -6.36 -17.26 12.60
CA ASN A 901 -5.41 -16.59 11.73
C ASN A 901 -5.17 -17.47 10.50
N LEU A 902 -5.67 -17.02 9.35
CA LEU A 902 -5.56 -17.78 8.10
C LEU A 902 -4.10 -17.97 7.64
N ALA A 903 -3.17 -17.13 8.08
CA ALA A 903 -1.77 -17.27 7.68
C ALA A 903 -1.00 -18.35 8.46
N THR A 904 -1.36 -18.61 9.71
CA THR A 904 -0.64 -19.57 10.59
C THR A 904 -1.45 -20.83 10.86
N GLY A 905 -2.75 -20.82 10.56
CA GLY A 905 -3.63 -21.94 10.86
C GLY A 905 -3.90 -22.11 12.36
N ARG A 906 -3.67 -21.09 13.19
CA ARG A 906 -3.93 -21.10 14.64
C ARG A 906 -4.90 -19.97 15.00
N PRO A 907 -5.53 -19.96 16.20
CA PRO A 907 -6.26 -18.80 16.70
C PRO A 907 -5.41 -17.52 16.62
N VAL A 908 -6.03 -16.37 16.40
CA VAL A 908 -5.29 -15.09 16.35
C VAL A 908 -4.73 -14.74 17.74
N ASP A 909 -3.50 -14.20 17.76
CA ASP A 909 -2.83 -13.74 18.97
C ASP A 909 -3.26 -12.31 19.38
N ILE A 910 -3.13 -12.02 20.68
CA ILE A 910 -3.38 -10.68 21.22
C ILE A 910 -2.32 -9.71 20.67
N GLY A 911 -2.77 -8.58 20.14
CA GLY A 911 -1.91 -7.56 19.54
C GLY A 911 -1.78 -7.64 18.02
N GLU A 912 -2.29 -8.69 17.36
CA GLU A 912 -2.29 -8.77 15.90
C GLU A 912 -3.15 -7.63 15.30
N ALA A 913 -2.60 -6.92 14.34
CA ALA A 913 -3.30 -5.87 13.59
C ALA A 913 -4.09 -6.49 12.43
N VAL A 914 -5.37 -6.76 12.68
CA VAL A 914 -6.27 -7.48 11.76
C VAL A 914 -6.99 -6.59 10.74
N GLY A 915 -6.90 -5.26 10.90
CA GLY A 915 -7.57 -4.27 10.07
C GLY A 915 -7.03 -4.10 8.65
#